data_AF-A0A3P9NYD2-F1
#
_entry.id   AF-A0A3P9NYD2-F1
#
_cell.length_a   1.000
_cell.length_b   1.000
_cell.length_c   1.000
_cell.angle_alpha   90.00
_cell.angle_beta   90.00
_cell.angle_gamma   90.00
#
_symmetry.space_group_name_H-M   'P 1'
#
loop_
_entity.id
_entity.type
_entity.pdbx_description
1 polymer ?
#
loop_
_entity_poly.entity_id
_entity_poly.type
_entity_poly.pdbx_seq_one_letter_code
_entity_poly.pdbx_strand_id
1 'polypeptide(L)'
;MLASRALRCLLCALSCAWWLPIGTASRLKTPALPIQSEREPVPSKGLAGCSFGGRFYSLEEAWHPDLGEPFGVMHCVQCHCEPQKSRRKVSGKVNCRNIKQDCPTLDCDDSVLLPGHCCRTCQKGVVDKKQVDVMLETFEYFHEKGKEDDLHKSYNDRSYLSSEDTGLGESRTDFVALLTGVTDSWLPSSSGVARVRLSLTRTTLTFSVTYQRIGRPSKIAILDSDGTPAFEYKVPKGQTDMICGVWKNLAKPLLRQLQAEQLRISMTTSTGRREEVVGKIIKHRALFAETFSSVLTSEEENAGMGGIALLTLSDSENNLHFILILQGLIRHKDREPVLVPIRVQLMYRQHVLREIRSNITSNDPDFAEVLTDLNSRELFWLSRGQLEIAVATEDQDPRQISGFITGRKSCDTIQSVMSSGDALIPGKTGGVGSAIFNLHGNGTLDYQVQVAGLTSDIVGLTIELKPRRRNKRSVLYDLTLEYSRVTGQAAGSWSRLEARHIHMLLQNELFINVATAHSQEGELRGQIKVLPYSGLEVPKRELPTPLAGHFVSPPVRTGASGHAWVSVDKQCHLHYEIIVAGLSKTDDVTMNAHLHGLAEIGELDDSSTNHKRLLTGFYGSQAQGVLKDMSIELLQHLDQGTAFIQVSTKLNPQGEIRGQVHVPNSCKLGAPAEVEEAELDDLFLNDPEELKKDPNTCFFENQYHAHGSRWTPIYDKCFTCSCQKRTVICDPVICPELTCSRTIQPEDKCCAVCDERRETKDIKAPETVEEHLEGCYFEGDQKMHAPGTTWHPFVPPFGYIKCAVCTCKGSTGEVHCEKVTCPILTCSHPVRRSPSDCCKECPEEERTPAGLEHTDMMQADGPRYCKFGKNFYQNSDSWHPWVPLVGEMKCINCWCDHGVTKCQRKQCPVMTCSNITRTESSCCPECADQKEEADLMTKTPGKRRTWRQ
;
A
#
# COMPACT_ATOMS: atom_id res chain seq x y z
N MET A 1 14.92 51.73 -38.01
CA MET A 1 16.09 52.60 -37.74
C MET A 1 17.05 51.84 -36.84
N LEU A 2 18.36 52.07 -36.97
CA LEU A 2 19.41 51.30 -36.27
C LEU A 2 20.37 52.24 -35.54
N ALA A 3 20.66 51.92 -34.27
CA ALA A 3 21.83 52.39 -33.53
C ALA A 3 22.37 51.17 -32.76
N SER A 4 23.28 50.42 -33.37
CA SER A 4 24.74 50.57 -33.25
C SER A 4 25.25 49.94 -31.96
N ARG A 5 25.82 48.73 -32.00
CA ARG A 5 27.24 48.46 -32.35
C ARG A 5 28.18 49.34 -31.51
N ALA A 6 28.84 48.79 -30.49
CA ALA A 6 29.94 47.81 -30.53
C ALA A 6 31.25 48.38 -31.08
N LEU A 7 32.21 48.62 -30.19
CA LEU A 7 33.58 49.00 -30.55
C LEU A 7 34.58 48.49 -29.49
N ARG A 8 35.55 47.69 -29.98
CA ARG A 8 36.94 47.45 -29.52
C ARG A 8 37.19 47.26 -28.00
N CYS A 9 37.69 46.11 -27.54
CA CYS A 9 38.94 45.40 -27.87
C CYS A 9 40.24 46.07 -27.35
N LEU A 10 41.17 45.20 -26.95
CA LEU A 10 42.64 45.33 -26.90
C LEU A 10 43.29 46.06 -25.70
N LEU A 11 44.17 45.28 -25.05
CA LEU A 11 45.44 45.67 -24.39
C LEU A 11 45.36 46.49 -23.08
N CYS A 12 46.31 46.39 -22.14
CA CYS A 12 47.11 45.24 -21.67
C CYS A 12 47.94 45.67 -20.44
N ALA A 13 48.23 44.72 -19.53
CA ALA A 13 49.47 44.66 -18.73
C ALA A 13 49.80 45.73 -17.64
N LEU A 14 50.42 45.22 -16.56
CA LEU A 14 51.45 45.87 -15.71
C LEU A 14 51.11 47.06 -14.79
N SER A 15 50.56 46.76 -13.60
CA SER A 15 50.85 47.45 -12.33
C SER A 15 50.30 46.60 -11.15
N CYS A 16 51.00 46.27 -10.06
CA CYS A 16 52.34 46.63 -9.59
C CYS A 16 53.12 45.40 -9.07
N ALA A 17 54.43 45.54 -8.90
CA ALA A 17 55.25 44.64 -8.08
C ALA A 17 56.22 45.45 -7.20
N TRP A 18 56.24 45.17 -5.89
CA TRP A 18 57.24 45.55 -4.87
C TRP A 18 57.23 44.42 -3.82
N TRP A 19 58.26 43.58 -3.65
CA TRP A 19 59.58 43.79 -3.02
C TRP A 19 59.62 43.47 -1.49
N LEU A 20 59.84 42.18 -1.16
CA LEU A 20 60.97 41.60 -0.35
C LEU A 20 61.29 42.15 1.08
N PRO A 21 62.23 41.57 1.90
CA PRO A 21 63.13 40.39 1.73
C PRO A 21 63.21 39.39 2.95
N ILE A 22 64.23 38.50 2.92
CA ILE A 22 64.85 37.70 4.03
C ILE A 22 64.12 36.40 4.46
N GLY A 23 64.76 35.22 4.56
CA GLY A 23 66.14 34.82 4.21
C GLY A 23 66.51 33.36 4.61
N THR A 24 67.66 32.87 4.11
CA THR A 24 68.31 31.53 4.35
C THR A 24 67.52 30.26 3.93
N ALA A 25 67.94 29.37 3.00
CA ALA A 25 69.18 28.58 2.78
C ALA A 25 69.13 27.19 3.49
N SER A 26 69.48 26.02 2.90
CA SER A 26 69.93 25.57 1.55
C SER A 26 69.75 24.00 1.46
N ARG A 27 70.20 23.14 0.51
CA ARG A 27 71.10 23.21 -0.66
C ARG A 27 70.87 22.04 -1.67
N LEU A 28 70.73 22.35 -2.97
CA LEU A 28 71.06 21.60 -4.21
C LEU A 28 71.23 20.05 -4.25
N LYS A 29 70.56 19.38 -5.23
CA LYS A 29 71.20 18.90 -6.48
C LYS A 29 70.22 18.34 -7.54
N THR A 30 70.67 18.34 -8.79
CA THR A 30 70.12 17.69 -10.01
C THR A 30 71.28 16.94 -10.73
N PRO A 31 71.05 16.20 -11.84
CA PRO A 31 69.96 15.23 -12.13
C PRO A 31 70.52 13.86 -12.60
N ALA A 32 69.67 12.82 -12.70
CA ALA A 32 69.95 11.62 -13.51
C ALA A 32 68.67 10.88 -13.96
N LEU A 33 68.66 10.48 -15.23
CA LEU A 33 67.84 9.43 -15.87
C LEU A 33 68.86 8.47 -16.53
N PRO A 34 68.54 7.20 -16.92
CA PRO A 34 67.24 6.77 -17.45
C PRO A 34 66.79 5.30 -17.12
N ILE A 35 65.73 4.87 -17.81
CA ILE A 35 65.23 3.48 -18.03
C ILE A 35 64.37 2.87 -16.90
N GLN A 36 63.37 2.07 -17.30
CA GLN A 36 62.25 1.54 -16.51
C GLN A 36 62.43 0.04 -16.18
N SER A 37 61.60 -0.45 -15.25
CA SER A 37 60.74 -1.60 -15.54
C SER A 37 59.36 -1.39 -14.89
N GLU A 38 58.34 -2.13 -15.34
CA GLU A 38 56.93 -1.83 -15.05
C GLU A 38 56.41 -2.47 -13.76
N ARG A 39 55.54 -1.74 -13.05
CA ARG A 39 54.33 -2.26 -12.36
C ARG A 39 53.37 -1.11 -12.07
N GLU A 40 52.08 -1.40 -12.02
CA GLU A 40 51.01 -0.43 -12.29
C GLU A 40 50.73 0.59 -11.17
N PRO A 41 50.20 1.79 -11.51
CA PRO A 41 50.09 2.91 -10.59
C PRO A 41 48.79 2.95 -9.79
N VAL A 42 48.87 3.51 -8.57
CA VAL A 42 47.69 3.95 -7.80
C VAL A 42 47.05 5.17 -8.48
N PRO A 43 45.73 5.17 -8.78
CA PRO A 43 45.07 6.29 -9.44
C PRO A 43 45.02 7.56 -8.56
N SER A 44 44.94 8.70 -9.23
CA SER A 44 45.28 10.02 -8.68
C SER A 44 44.19 10.69 -7.81
N LYS A 45 44.60 11.71 -7.05
CA LYS A 45 43.71 12.58 -6.26
C LYS A 45 42.67 13.26 -7.16
N GLY A 46 41.43 12.77 -7.17
CA GLY A 46 40.32 13.46 -7.84
C GLY A 46 39.00 12.71 -7.85
N LEU A 47 39.04 11.39 -8.05
CA LEU A 47 37.86 10.55 -8.23
C LEU A 47 37.03 10.40 -6.94
N ALA A 48 35.71 10.33 -7.09
CA ALA A 48 34.77 9.94 -6.05
C ALA A 48 34.41 8.46 -6.22
N GLY A 49 34.46 7.70 -5.13
CA GLY A 49 34.31 6.24 -5.11
C GLY A 49 34.66 5.69 -3.73
N CYS A 50 34.82 4.37 -3.64
CA CYS A 50 35.11 3.64 -2.39
C CYS A 50 36.45 2.90 -2.49
N SER A 51 37.27 2.96 -1.44
CA SER A 51 38.44 2.08 -1.30
C SER A 51 38.14 0.90 -0.37
N PHE A 52 38.33 -0.33 -0.84
CA PHE A 52 38.16 -1.56 -0.04
C PHE A 52 39.21 -2.60 -0.42
N GLY A 53 39.79 -3.31 0.55
CA GLY A 53 40.78 -4.37 0.29
C GLY A 53 42.03 -3.94 -0.50
N GLY A 54 42.38 -2.65 -0.49
CA GLY A 54 43.45 -2.08 -1.32
C GLY A 54 43.08 -1.80 -2.78
N ARG A 55 41.87 -2.14 -3.22
CA ARG A 55 41.29 -1.77 -4.52
C ARG A 55 40.40 -0.54 -4.39
N PHE A 56 40.19 0.16 -5.50
CA PHE A 56 39.27 1.30 -5.60
C PHE A 56 38.11 0.92 -6.51
N TYR A 57 36.89 1.15 -6.03
CA TYR A 57 35.63 0.86 -6.68
C TYR A 57 34.92 2.19 -6.97
N SER A 58 34.31 2.29 -8.14
CA SER A 58 33.51 3.43 -8.55
C SER A 58 32.18 3.50 -7.76
N LEU A 59 31.51 4.65 -7.82
CA LEU A 59 30.17 4.80 -7.21
C LEU A 59 29.18 3.89 -7.93
N GLU A 60 28.23 3.32 -7.18
CA GLU A 60 27.21 2.35 -7.66
C GLU A 60 27.77 0.97 -8.09
N GLU A 61 29.10 0.78 -8.10
CA GLU A 61 29.74 -0.52 -8.36
C GLU A 61 29.51 -1.53 -7.23
N ALA A 62 29.37 -2.82 -7.58
CA ALA A 62 29.14 -3.92 -6.64
C ALA A 62 30.12 -5.10 -6.83
N TRP A 63 30.57 -5.72 -5.74
CA TRP A 63 31.58 -6.79 -5.74
C TRP A 63 31.44 -7.75 -4.55
N HIS A 64 32.03 -8.95 -4.67
CA HIS A 64 32.28 -9.82 -3.53
C HIS A 64 33.61 -9.43 -2.86
N PRO A 65 33.67 -9.16 -1.55
CA PRO A 65 34.88 -8.71 -0.90
C PRO A 65 35.88 -9.86 -0.78
N ASP A 66 37.06 -9.69 -1.38
CA ASP A 66 38.25 -10.48 -1.08
C ASP A 66 38.87 -9.97 0.23
N LEU A 67 39.01 -10.87 1.21
CA LEU A 67 39.61 -10.58 2.50
C LEU A 67 41.08 -11.04 2.59
N GLY A 68 41.63 -11.57 1.49
CA GLY A 68 42.99 -12.12 1.42
C GLY A 68 43.12 -13.47 2.13
N GLU A 69 44.30 -14.09 2.05
CA GLU A 69 44.56 -15.35 2.76
C GLU A 69 44.44 -15.17 4.29
N PRO A 70 43.81 -16.12 5.00
CA PRO A 70 43.37 -17.45 4.54
C PRO A 70 41.87 -17.53 4.20
N PHE A 71 41.19 -16.40 3.96
CA PHE A 71 39.74 -16.35 3.76
C PHE A 71 39.34 -16.23 2.29
N GLY A 72 40.08 -15.46 1.50
CA GLY A 72 39.82 -15.22 0.08
C GLY A 72 38.52 -14.46 -0.17
N VAL A 73 37.87 -14.75 -1.30
CA VAL A 73 36.65 -14.10 -1.77
C VAL A 73 35.43 -14.57 -1.00
N MET A 74 34.72 -13.65 -0.34
CA MET A 74 33.51 -13.95 0.42
C MET A 74 32.27 -13.98 -0.49
N HIS A 75 32.10 -15.06 -1.26
CA HIS A 75 31.03 -15.22 -2.25
C HIS A 75 29.58 -15.06 -1.72
N CYS A 76 29.35 -15.19 -0.40
CA CYS A 76 28.04 -14.90 0.22
C CYS A 76 27.84 -13.45 0.67
N VAL A 77 28.81 -12.56 0.49
CA VAL A 77 28.70 -11.14 0.82
C VAL A 77 28.74 -10.35 -0.47
N GLN A 78 27.74 -9.50 -0.70
CA GLN A 78 27.71 -8.54 -1.79
C GLN A 78 27.92 -7.14 -1.20
N CYS A 79 29.02 -6.48 -1.57
CA CYS A 79 29.30 -5.10 -1.25
C CYS A 79 28.94 -4.20 -2.43
N HIS A 80 28.51 -2.96 -2.17
CA HIS A 80 28.30 -1.92 -3.17
C HIS A 80 28.72 -0.54 -2.65
N CYS A 81 29.05 0.38 -3.55
CA CYS A 81 29.56 1.71 -3.20
C CYS A 81 28.48 2.81 -3.28
N GLU A 82 27.92 3.23 -2.14
CA GLU A 82 26.85 4.23 -2.08
C GLU A 82 27.38 5.68 -2.17
N PRO A 83 26.80 6.55 -3.02
CA PRO A 83 27.24 7.94 -3.17
C PRO A 83 26.71 8.86 -2.05
N GLN A 84 27.54 9.13 -1.03
CA GLN A 84 27.22 10.05 0.05
C GLN A 84 27.52 11.51 -0.35
N LYS A 85 26.47 12.36 -0.40
CA LYS A 85 26.58 13.79 -0.73
C LYS A 85 26.88 14.63 0.51
N SER A 86 28.06 15.25 0.55
CA SER A 86 28.40 16.29 1.53
C SER A 86 28.51 17.67 0.85
N ARG A 87 28.28 18.75 1.60
CA ARG A 87 28.02 20.11 1.07
C ARG A 87 29.11 20.72 0.17
N ARG A 88 30.30 20.12 0.05
CA ARG A 88 31.37 20.51 -0.88
C ARG A 88 32.13 19.34 -1.54
N LYS A 89 31.70 18.08 -1.37
CA LYS A 89 32.32 16.91 -2.03
C LYS A 89 31.39 15.69 -2.05
N VAL A 90 31.45 14.90 -3.12
CA VAL A 90 30.87 13.54 -3.18
C VAL A 90 31.92 12.53 -2.70
N SER A 91 31.51 11.58 -1.88
CA SER A 91 32.36 10.50 -1.36
C SER A 91 31.59 9.19 -1.36
N GLY A 92 32.21 8.10 -1.79
CA GLY A 92 31.61 6.77 -1.71
C GLY A 92 31.69 6.21 -0.29
N LYS A 93 30.63 5.51 0.13
CA LYS A 93 30.60 4.69 1.34
C LYS A 93 30.33 3.24 0.94
N VAL A 94 31.18 2.31 1.36
CA VAL A 94 30.91 0.88 1.17
C VAL A 94 29.74 0.46 2.07
N ASN A 95 28.74 -0.17 1.47
CA ASN A 95 27.70 -0.91 2.17
C ASN A 95 27.83 -2.40 1.75
N CYS A 96 27.58 -3.35 2.65
CA CYS A 96 27.71 -4.78 2.36
C CYS A 96 26.58 -5.57 3.02
N ARG A 97 25.93 -6.44 2.24
CA ARG A 97 24.87 -7.36 2.70
C ARG A 97 25.27 -8.81 2.51
N ASN A 98 24.72 -9.70 3.34
CA ASN A 98 24.91 -11.14 3.24
C ASN A 98 23.72 -11.75 2.49
N ILE A 99 23.96 -12.23 1.26
CA ILE A 99 22.92 -12.74 0.35
C ILE A 99 22.53 -14.20 0.62
N LYS A 100 23.10 -14.84 1.66
CA LYS A 100 22.83 -16.26 1.97
C LYS A 100 21.39 -16.55 2.41
N GLN A 101 20.63 -15.53 2.83
CA GLN A 101 19.20 -15.65 3.12
C GLN A 101 18.31 -15.36 1.90
N ASP A 102 18.86 -14.81 0.83
CA ASP A 102 18.16 -14.53 -0.43
C ASP A 102 18.22 -15.73 -1.42
N CYS A 103 18.95 -16.80 -1.05
CA CYS A 103 19.03 -18.03 -1.84
C CYS A 103 17.66 -18.72 -1.97
N PRO A 104 17.25 -19.16 -3.19
CA PRO A 104 15.98 -19.85 -3.39
C PRO A 104 15.94 -21.22 -2.67
N THR A 105 14.77 -21.59 -2.16
CA THR A 105 14.52 -22.91 -1.57
C THR A 105 14.49 -23.98 -2.66
N LEU A 106 15.37 -24.97 -2.56
CA LEU A 106 15.43 -26.11 -3.50
C LEU A 106 14.68 -27.32 -2.94
N ASP A 107 13.89 -27.94 -3.81
CA ASP A 107 13.08 -29.13 -3.52
C ASP A 107 13.85 -30.41 -3.95
N CYS A 108 15.01 -30.63 -3.32
CA CYS A 108 15.88 -31.79 -3.58
C CYS A 108 16.70 -32.17 -2.33
N ASP A 109 16.72 -33.45 -1.95
CA ASP A 109 17.42 -33.91 -0.76
C ASP A 109 18.95 -33.73 -0.86
N ASP A 110 19.56 -34.20 -1.95
CA ASP A 110 21.01 -34.12 -2.21
C ASP A 110 21.44 -32.75 -2.76
N SER A 111 21.33 -31.71 -1.93
CA SER A 111 21.73 -30.34 -2.25
C SER A 111 23.22 -30.07 -1.96
N VAL A 112 24.02 -29.88 -3.01
CA VAL A 112 25.49 -29.69 -2.92
C VAL A 112 25.86 -28.20 -3.05
N LEU A 113 26.88 -27.74 -2.33
CA LEU A 113 27.43 -26.38 -2.47
C LEU A 113 28.68 -26.42 -3.36
N LEU A 114 28.64 -25.73 -4.50
CA LEU A 114 29.78 -25.64 -5.42
C LEU A 114 30.84 -24.64 -4.91
N PRO A 115 32.15 -24.92 -5.09
CA PRO A 115 33.21 -23.97 -4.75
C PRO A 115 33.05 -22.65 -5.52
N GLY A 116 33.06 -21.52 -4.80
CA GLY A 116 32.91 -20.19 -5.39
C GLY A 116 31.47 -19.68 -5.53
N HIS A 117 30.47 -20.38 -5.00
CA HIS A 117 29.06 -19.96 -5.00
C HIS A 117 28.48 -19.90 -3.59
N CYS A 118 27.45 -19.06 -3.38
CA CYS A 118 26.81 -18.92 -2.06
C CYS A 118 25.65 -19.89 -1.84
N CYS A 119 24.82 -20.10 -2.88
CA CYS A 119 23.64 -20.95 -2.83
C CYS A 119 23.99 -22.38 -3.24
N ARG A 120 23.25 -23.37 -2.69
CA ARG A 120 23.38 -24.77 -3.09
C ARG A 120 22.72 -25.01 -4.45
N THR A 121 23.04 -26.17 -5.05
CA THR A 121 22.51 -26.66 -6.33
C THR A 121 22.32 -28.17 -6.28
N CYS A 122 21.25 -28.69 -6.87
CA CYS A 122 21.03 -30.15 -7.01
C CYS A 122 21.96 -30.72 -8.10
N GLN A 123 22.58 -31.88 -7.85
CA GLN A 123 23.56 -32.45 -8.79
C GLN A 123 22.90 -33.34 -9.86
N LYS A 124 23.07 -33.02 -11.15
CA LYS A 124 22.63 -33.88 -12.28
C LYS A 124 23.74 -34.88 -12.67
N GLY A 125 23.35 -36.11 -12.99
CA GLY A 125 24.24 -37.20 -13.41
C GLY A 125 24.86 -37.01 -14.81
N VAL A 126 25.94 -37.75 -15.08
CA VAL A 126 26.86 -37.51 -16.22
C VAL A 126 26.92 -38.68 -17.21
N VAL A 127 26.76 -38.38 -18.51
CA VAL A 127 27.38 -39.09 -19.64
C VAL A 127 27.80 -38.05 -20.69
N ASP A 128 28.84 -38.34 -21.49
CA ASP A 128 29.66 -37.33 -22.16
C ASP A 128 29.30 -36.94 -23.63
N LYS A 129 29.37 -35.62 -23.88
CA LYS A 129 30.00 -34.92 -25.03
C LYS A 129 29.94 -35.58 -26.43
N LYS A 130 29.27 -34.90 -27.37
CA LYS A 130 29.92 -33.95 -28.32
C LYS A 130 28.89 -33.16 -29.17
N GLN A 131 29.33 -31.98 -29.61
CA GLN A 131 28.80 -31.03 -30.63
C GLN A 131 27.63 -31.52 -31.51
N VAL A 132 26.60 -30.71 -31.80
CA VAL A 132 26.66 -29.26 -32.09
C VAL A 132 25.71 -28.42 -31.21
N ASP A 133 26.03 -27.13 -31.10
CA ASP A 133 25.39 -26.06 -30.33
C ASP A 133 23.91 -25.79 -30.72
N VAL A 134 23.01 -25.72 -29.73
CA VAL A 134 21.66 -25.08 -29.70
C VAL A 134 20.84 -25.57 -28.48
N MET A 135 20.29 -24.64 -27.68
CA MET A 135 19.30 -24.84 -26.59
C MET A 135 19.76 -25.71 -25.38
N LEU A 136 19.29 -25.59 -24.14
CA LEU A 136 18.21 -24.84 -23.44
C LEU A 136 18.74 -24.64 -21.97
N GLU A 137 18.37 -23.71 -21.08
CA GLU A 137 17.37 -22.62 -21.00
C GLU A 137 17.69 -21.67 -19.80
N THR A 138 16.88 -20.61 -19.62
CA THR A 138 16.37 -20.08 -18.33
C THR A 138 17.30 -19.35 -17.33
N PHE A 139 17.06 -18.02 -17.23
CA PHE A 139 17.29 -17.07 -16.12
C PHE A 139 18.64 -17.12 -15.39
N GLU A 140 19.47 -16.07 -15.38
CA GLU A 140 19.13 -14.65 -15.22
C GLU A 140 19.93 -13.72 -16.16
N TYR A 141 19.35 -12.57 -16.53
CA TYR A 141 20.16 -11.35 -16.76
C TYR A 141 19.38 -10.06 -16.46
N PHE A 142 19.16 -9.81 -15.17
CA PHE A 142 19.05 -8.43 -14.68
C PHE A 142 20.48 -7.91 -14.49
N HIS A 143 20.96 -7.07 -15.41
CA HIS A 143 21.93 -6.03 -15.06
C HIS A 143 21.92 -4.88 -16.07
N GLU A 144 22.27 -3.69 -15.60
CA GLU A 144 22.32 -2.50 -16.44
C GLU A 144 23.49 -2.53 -17.41
N LYS A 145 23.30 -1.92 -18.58
CA LYS A 145 24.09 -0.76 -19.02
C LYS A 145 23.35 0.00 -20.11
N GLY A 146 23.67 1.29 -20.30
CA GLY A 146 23.00 2.14 -21.28
C GLY A 146 22.84 3.62 -20.95
N LYS A 147 23.44 4.14 -19.86
CA LYS A 147 23.66 5.60 -19.72
C LYS A 147 24.85 6.02 -20.58
N GLU A 148 24.66 6.10 -21.89
CA GLU A 148 25.52 6.89 -22.77
C GLU A 148 24.69 7.88 -23.60
N ASP A 149 25.27 9.07 -23.73
CA ASP A 149 24.84 10.27 -24.43
C ASP A 149 23.35 10.70 -24.36
N ASP A 150 23.06 11.57 -23.40
CA ASP A 150 21.86 12.41 -23.37
C ASP A 150 22.18 13.92 -23.41
N LEU A 151 23.26 14.28 -24.10
CA LEU A 151 23.35 15.60 -24.72
C LEU A 151 22.40 15.61 -25.93
N HIS A 152 21.27 16.33 -25.79
CA HIS A 152 20.13 16.46 -26.72
C HIS A 152 18.94 15.48 -26.55
N LYS A 153 18.35 15.42 -25.35
CA LYS A 153 16.88 15.25 -25.24
C LYS A 153 16.17 16.60 -25.07
N SER A 154 14.98 16.70 -25.66
CA SER A 154 14.21 17.95 -25.77
C SER A 154 13.35 18.23 -24.52
N TYR A 155 12.75 19.43 -24.47
CA TYR A 155 12.09 19.97 -23.28
C TYR A 155 10.75 19.26 -22.90
N ASN A 156 10.28 18.31 -23.72
CA ASN A 156 8.93 17.76 -23.64
C ASN A 156 8.80 16.48 -22.80
N ASP A 157 9.90 15.76 -22.53
CA ASP A 157 9.87 14.44 -21.86
C ASP A 157 9.62 14.50 -20.34
N ARG A 158 8.97 15.58 -19.88
CA ARG A 158 8.77 15.92 -18.46
C ARG A 158 7.31 15.77 -17.99
N SER A 159 6.37 15.52 -18.90
CA SER A 159 4.97 15.19 -18.60
C SER A 159 4.81 13.77 -18.04
N TYR A 160 5.56 12.81 -18.60
CA TYR A 160 5.47 11.38 -18.25
C TYR A 160 6.02 11.00 -16.85
N LEU A 161 6.52 11.96 -16.07
CA LEU A 161 7.16 11.75 -14.76
C LEU A 161 6.48 12.46 -13.58
N SER A 162 5.19 12.85 -13.70
CA SER A 162 4.38 13.35 -12.57
C SER A 162 4.02 12.27 -11.52
N SER A 163 4.59 11.06 -11.62
CA SER A 163 4.23 9.89 -10.81
C SER A 163 4.80 9.86 -9.38
N GLU A 164 5.62 10.85 -8.97
CA GLU A 164 6.20 10.91 -7.62
C GLU A 164 5.52 11.91 -6.66
N ASP A 165 4.67 12.83 -7.15
CA ASP A 165 3.98 13.83 -6.31
C ASP A 165 2.55 13.38 -5.89
N THR A 166 2.07 12.26 -6.42
CA THR A 166 0.96 11.49 -5.83
C THR A 166 1.50 10.59 -4.72
N GLY A 167 1.13 10.88 -3.47
CA GLY A 167 1.67 10.23 -2.28
C GLY A 167 1.56 8.69 -2.26
N LEU A 168 2.50 8.06 -1.55
CA LEU A 168 2.88 6.64 -1.53
C LEU A 168 1.80 5.60 -1.10
N GLY A 169 0.51 5.93 -1.17
CA GLY A 169 -0.58 5.16 -0.56
C GLY A 169 -1.28 4.15 -1.48
N GLU A 170 -1.42 4.42 -2.79
CA GLU A 170 -2.24 3.60 -3.68
C GLU A 170 -1.58 3.30 -5.03
N SER A 171 -0.91 2.15 -5.09
CA SER A 171 -0.49 1.53 -6.36
C SER A 171 -1.73 1.00 -7.09
N ARG A 172 -2.24 1.80 -8.02
CA ARG A 172 -3.29 1.45 -8.98
C ARG A 172 -2.66 0.84 -10.23
N THR A 173 -3.10 -0.34 -10.67
CA THR A 173 -2.73 -0.90 -11.97
C THR A 173 -3.95 -1.11 -12.85
N ASP A 174 -3.95 -0.44 -14.01
CA ASP A 174 -5.03 -0.54 -15.00
C ASP A 174 -4.72 -1.59 -16.07
N PHE A 175 -5.77 -2.28 -16.51
CA PHE A 175 -5.75 -3.33 -17.53
C PHE A 175 -6.86 -3.10 -18.55
N VAL A 176 -6.74 -3.70 -19.73
CA VAL A 176 -7.74 -3.66 -20.79
C VAL A 176 -7.93 -5.03 -21.42
N ALA A 177 -9.13 -5.28 -21.94
CA ALA A 177 -9.40 -6.39 -22.85
C ALA A 177 -10.26 -5.92 -24.02
N LEU A 178 -9.89 -6.36 -25.22
CA LEU A 178 -10.70 -6.36 -26.43
C LEU A 178 -11.39 -7.72 -26.53
N LEU A 179 -12.72 -7.74 -26.65
CA LEU A 179 -13.50 -8.97 -26.84
C LEU A 179 -14.09 -8.97 -28.25
N THR A 180 -13.91 -10.06 -28.99
CA THR A 180 -14.57 -10.32 -30.27
C THR A 180 -15.21 -11.71 -30.27
N GLY A 181 -16.00 -12.02 -31.30
CA GLY A 181 -16.59 -13.35 -31.48
C GLY A 181 -15.53 -14.46 -31.64
N VAL A 182 -15.79 -15.62 -31.05
CA VAL A 182 -14.88 -16.78 -31.08
C VAL A 182 -14.88 -17.45 -32.46
N THR A 183 -13.73 -17.47 -33.14
CA THR A 183 -13.59 -18.05 -34.50
C THR A 183 -13.49 -19.58 -34.53
N ASP A 184 -12.95 -20.18 -33.46
CA ASP A 184 -12.53 -21.59 -33.45
C ASP A 184 -13.61 -22.53 -32.88
N SER A 185 -14.89 -22.17 -33.03
CA SER A 185 -16.02 -22.92 -32.47
C SER A 185 -17.13 -23.15 -33.49
N TRP A 186 -17.95 -24.19 -33.29
CA TRP A 186 -19.06 -24.56 -34.18
C TRP A 186 -20.27 -23.59 -34.16
N LEU A 187 -20.12 -22.43 -33.51
CA LEU A 187 -21.13 -21.38 -33.43
C LEU A 187 -20.81 -20.28 -34.44
N PRO A 188 -21.83 -19.59 -35.01
CA PRO A 188 -21.58 -18.45 -35.89
C PRO A 188 -20.90 -17.32 -35.11
N SER A 189 -19.78 -16.83 -35.64
CA SER A 189 -18.99 -15.74 -35.06
C SER A 189 -19.86 -14.51 -34.78
N SER A 190 -19.93 -14.05 -33.54
CA SER A 190 -20.64 -12.80 -33.21
C SER A 190 -19.98 -11.60 -33.92
N SER A 191 -20.79 -10.65 -34.40
CA SER A 191 -20.37 -9.31 -34.80
C SER A 191 -20.01 -8.39 -33.63
N GLY A 192 -20.21 -8.88 -32.41
CA GLY A 192 -19.99 -8.16 -31.18
C GLY A 192 -18.54 -7.78 -30.96
N VAL A 193 -18.32 -6.51 -30.65
CA VAL A 193 -17.05 -6.02 -30.13
C VAL A 193 -17.31 -5.35 -28.79
N ALA A 194 -16.55 -5.74 -27.77
CA ALA A 194 -16.62 -5.12 -26.46
C ALA A 194 -15.25 -4.74 -25.93
N ARG A 195 -15.21 -3.62 -25.23
CA ARG A 195 -14.05 -3.11 -24.51
C ARG A 195 -14.30 -3.23 -23.01
N VAL A 196 -13.40 -3.92 -22.33
CA VAL A 196 -13.33 -3.93 -20.86
C VAL A 196 -12.13 -3.08 -20.43
N ARG A 197 -12.35 -2.10 -19.56
CA ARG A 197 -11.28 -1.47 -18.76
C ARG A 197 -11.41 -1.95 -17.32
N LEU A 198 -10.32 -2.50 -16.77
CA LEU A 198 -10.24 -2.95 -15.39
C LEU A 198 -9.22 -2.13 -14.61
N SER A 199 -9.42 -1.98 -13.31
CA SER A 199 -8.50 -1.29 -12.41
C SER A 199 -8.35 -2.06 -11.10
N LEU A 200 -7.12 -2.46 -10.79
CA LEU A 200 -6.75 -3.15 -9.56
C LEU A 200 -6.23 -2.12 -8.54
N THR A 201 -6.90 -2.07 -7.38
CA THR A 201 -6.46 -1.32 -6.21
C THR A 201 -6.37 -2.27 -5.01
N ARG A 202 -5.15 -2.48 -4.49
CA ARG A 202 -4.82 -3.44 -3.41
C ARG A 202 -5.22 -4.90 -3.74
N THR A 203 -6.46 -5.28 -3.42
CA THR A 203 -7.05 -6.63 -3.65
C THR A 203 -8.45 -6.56 -4.27
N THR A 204 -8.87 -5.37 -4.73
CA THR A 204 -10.17 -5.14 -5.37
C THR A 204 -9.95 -4.80 -6.85
N LEU A 205 -10.60 -5.56 -7.73
CA LEU A 205 -10.60 -5.34 -9.17
C LEU A 205 -11.95 -4.73 -9.58
N THR A 206 -11.94 -3.44 -9.93
CA THR A 206 -13.07 -2.78 -10.55
C THR A 206 -13.04 -3.01 -12.05
N PHE A 207 -14.20 -3.06 -12.72
CA PHE A 207 -14.28 -3.15 -14.17
C PHE A 207 -15.45 -2.35 -14.74
N SER A 208 -15.23 -1.86 -15.96
CA SER A 208 -16.20 -1.13 -16.77
C SER A 208 -16.20 -1.72 -18.18
N VAL A 209 -17.40 -2.03 -18.71
CA VAL A 209 -17.58 -2.64 -20.03
C VAL A 209 -18.43 -1.74 -20.91
N THR A 210 -17.95 -1.50 -22.12
CA THR A 210 -18.70 -0.85 -23.21
C THR A 210 -18.71 -1.77 -24.42
N TYR A 211 -19.86 -1.94 -25.08
CA TYR A 211 -20.05 -2.93 -26.14
C TYR A 211 -20.81 -2.35 -27.33
N GLN A 212 -20.57 -2.92 -28.52
CA GLN A 212 -21.23 -2.55 -29.78
C GLN A 212 -21.50 -3.81 -30.62
N ARG A 213 -22.50 -3.74 -31.52
CA ARG A 213 -22.95 -4.82 -32.41
C ARG A 213 -23.21 -6.19 -31.72
N ILE A 214 -23.62 -6.17 -30.45
CA ILE A 214 -24.08 -7.31 -29.65
C ILE A 214 -25.25 -6.88 -28.74
N GLY A 215 -26.18 -7.80 -28.47
CA GLY A 215 -27.28 -7.58 -27.53
C GLY A 215 -26.82 -7.36 -26.08
N ARG A 216 -27.71 -6.83 -25.21
CA ARG A 216 -27.37 -6.57 -23.80
C ARG A 216 -26.85 -7.86 -23.12
N PRO A 217 -25.60 -7.87 -22.61
CA PRO A 217 -25.05 -9.01 -21.89
C PRO A 217 -25.88 -9.37 -20.66
N SER A 218 -26.03 -10.66 -20.40
CA SER A 218 -26.67 -11.20 -19.19
C SER A 218 -25.65 -11.63 -18.13
N LYS A 219 -24.45 -12.05 -18.56
CA LYS A 219 -23.39 -12.57 -17.69
C LYS A 219 -22.03 -12.19 -18.26
N ILE A 220 -21.14 -11.76 -17.36
CA ILE A 220 -19.71 -11.57 -17.59
C ILE A 220 -18.99 -12.60 -16.71
N ALA A 221 -17.95 -13.27 -17.24
CA ALA A 221 -17.14 -14.21 -16.48
C ALA A 221 -15.65 -13.92 -16.71
N ILE A 222 -14.87 -13.85 -15.63
CA ILE A 222 -13.40 -13.81 -15.70
C ILE A 222 -12.90 -15.25 -15.59
N LEU A 223 -12.07 -15.64 -16.54
CA LEU A 223 -11.60 -17.01 -16.74
C LEU A 223 -10.13 -17.13 -16.36
N ASP A 224 -9.79 -18.25 -15.73
CA ASP A 224 -8.43 -18.72 -15.48
C ASP A 224 -7.65 -18.94 -16.80
N SER A 225 -6.33 -19.11 -16.70
CA SER A 225 -5.49 -19.76 -17.72
C SER A 225 -6.11 -21.06 -18.27
N ASP A 226 -6.70 -21.89 -17.40
CA ASP A 226 -7.38 -23.14 -17.75
C ASP A 226 -8.77 -22.95 -18.40
N GLY A 227 -9.23 -21.70 -18.57
CA GLY A 227 -10.55 -21.35 -19.11
C GLY A 227 -11.72 -21.54 -18.14
N THR A 228 -11.46 -21.93 -16.89
CA THR A 228 -12.49 -22.09 -15.85
C THR A 228 -12.93 -20.73 -15.28
N PRO A 229 -14.23 -20.52 -14.94
CA PRO A 229 -14.70 -19.24 -14.44
C PRO A 229 -14.27 -19.00 -12.98
N ALA A 230 -13.28 -18.13 -12.80
CA ALA A 230 -12.78 -17.71 -11.48
C ALA A 230 -13.69 -16.66 -10.81
N PHE A 231 -14.49 -15.93 -11.59
CA PHE A 231 -15.49 -14.97 -11.11
C PHE A 231 -16.64 -14.82 -12.11
N GLU A 232 -17.87 -14.71 -11.61
CA GLU A 232 -19.07 -14.49 -12.43
C GLU A 232 -19.87 -13.28 -11.94
N TYR A 233 -20.24 -12.40 -12.88
CA TYR A 233 -21.10 -11.25 -12.63
C TYR A 233 -22.37 -11.33 -13.47
N LYS A 234 -23.53 -11.39 -12.81
CA LYS A 234 -24.86 -11.32 -13.43
C LYS A 234 -25.21 -9.86 -13.67
N VAL A 235 -25.45 -9.48 -14.92
CA VAL A 235 -25.66 -8.08 -15.31
C VAL A 235 -27.07 -7.62 -14.91
N PRO A 236 -27.23 -6.53 -14.12
CA PRO A 236 -28.54 -6.02 -13.74
C PRO A 236 -29.39 -5.58 -14.94
N LYS A 237 -30.71 -5.80 -14.83
CA LYS A 237 -31.70 -5.24 -15.77
C LYS A 237 -31.80 -3.72 -15.54
N GLY A 238 -31.37 -2.93 -16.51
CA GLY A 238 -31.33 -1.46 -16.42
C GLY A 238 -31.13 -0.82 -17.80
N GLN A 239 -31.14 0.51 -17.86
CA GLN A 239 -31.16 1.27 -19.11
C GLN A 239 -29.78 1.71 -19.65
N THR A 240 -28.67 1.42 -18.97
CA THR A 240 -27.33 1.92 -19.37
C THR A 240 -26.62 0.99 -20.36
N ASP A 241 -26.00 1.58 -21.39
CA ASP A 241 -25.14 0.89 -22.37
C ASP A 241 -23.74 0.53 -21.82
N MET A 242 -23.41 1.02 -20.63
CA MET A 242 -22.20 0.68 -19.89
C MET A 242 -22.55 -0.22 -18.70
N ILE A 243 -21.74 -1.26 -18.49
CA ILE A 243 -21.85 -2.17 -17.34
C ILE A 243 -20.70 -1.87 -16.38
N CYS A 244 -21.02 -1.80 -15.09
CA CYS A 244 -20.08 -1.51 -14.01
C CYS A 244 -20.06 -2.68 -13.02
N GLY A 245 -18.89 -3.11 -12.58
CA GLY A 245 -18.79 -4.18 -11.60
C GLY A 245 -17.51 -4.12 -10.77
N VAL A 246 -17.53 -4.82 -9.63
CA VAL A 246 -16.41 -4.86 -8.68
C VAL A 246 -16.27 -6.27 -8.13
N TRP A 247 -15.07 -6.81 -8.22
CA TRP A 247 -14.65 -8.03 -7.54
C TRP A 247 -13.77 -7.63 -6.35
N LYS A 248 -14.29 -7.80 -5.13
CA LYS A 248 -13.55 -7.54 -3.88
C LYS A 248 -12.85 -8.82 -3.41
N ASN A 249 -11.71 -8.70 -2.73
CA ASN A 249 -10.94 -9.81 -2.13
C ASN A 249 -10.39 -10.85 -3.14
N LEU A 250 -9.72 -10.40 -4.21
CA LEU A 250 -9.03 -11.30 -5.15
C LEU A 250 -7.95 -12.13 -4.44
N ALA A 251 -7.92 -13.44 -4.71
CA ALA A 251 -6.94 -14.35 -4.15
C ALA A 251 -5.53 -14.13 -4.74
N LYS A 252 -4.48 -14.36 -3.94
CA LYS A 252 -3.08 -14.16 -4.34
C LYS A 252 -2.65 -14.92 -5.62
N PRO A 253 -3.13 -16.14 -5.93
CA PRO A 253 -2.82 -16.81 -7.21
C PRO A 253 -3.40 -16.06 -8.43
N LEU A 254 -4.69 -15.71 -8.37
CA LEU A 254 -5.39 -14.95 -9.41
C LEU A 254 -4.75 -13.58 -9.65
N LEU A 255 -4.25 -12.92 -8.60
CA LEU A 255 -3.50 -11.67 -8.72
C LEU A 255 -2.17 -11.84 -9.48
N ARG A 256 -1.51 -13.00 -9.37
CA ARG A 256 -0.29 -13.32 -10.15
C ARG A 256 -0.64 -13.61 -11.61
N GLN A 257 -1.66 -14.42 -11.88
CA GLN A 257 -2.15 -14.66 -13.25
C GLN A 257 -2.57 -13.35 -13.94
N LEU A 258 -3.27 -12.46 -13.23
CA LEU A 258 -3.64 -11.13 -13.74
C LEU A 258 -2.40 -10.28 -14.08
N GLN A 259 -1.40 -10.26 -13.19
CA GLN A 259 -0.14 -9.53 -13.42
C GLN A 259 0.73 -10.14 -14.54
N ALA A 260 0.57 -11.43 -14.81
CA ALA A 260 1.20 -12.16 -15.92
C ALA A 260 0.33 -12.22 -17.20
N GLU A 261 -0.80 -11.50 -17.24
CA GLU A 261 -1.76 -11.47 -18.36
C GLU A 261 -2.35 -12.84 -18.77
N GLN A 262 -2.41 -13.79 -17.84
CA GLN A 262 -2.88 -15.15 -18.10
C GLN A 262 -4.42 -15.27 -18.04
N LEU A 263 -5.11 -14.31 -17.41
CA LEU A 263 -6.56 -14.30 -17.30
C LEU A 263 -7.24 -13.84 -18.60
N ARG A 264 -8.40 -14.41 -18.87
CA ARG A 264 -9.32 -14.01 -19.94
C ARG A 264 -10.63 -13.49 -19.35
N ILE A 265 -11.46 -12.86 -20.16
CA ILE A 265 -12.83 -12.49 -19.80
C ILE A 265 -13.76 -12.82 -20.96
N SER A 266 -14.92 -13.43 -20.65
CA SER A 266 -15.99 -13.67 -21.62
C SER A 266 -17.27 -12.95 -21.22
N MET A 267 -18.10 -12.67 -22.23
CA MET A 267 -19.33 -11.93 -22.10
C MET A 267 -20.42 -12.61 -22.93
N THR A 268 -21.54 -12.95 -22.29
CA THR A 268 -22.59 -13.80 -22.88
C THR A 268 -23.97 -13.16 -22.81
N THR A 269 -24.77 -13.40 -23.84
CA THR A 269 -26.17 -12.94 -23.98
C THR A 269 -27.16 -14.09 -23.74
N SER A 270 -28.31 -13.80 -23.11
CA SER A 270 -29.35 -14.80 -22.81
C SER A 270 -30.61 -14.68 -23.69
N THR A 271 -30.71 -13.66 -24.54
CA THR A 271 -31.92 -13.36 -25.32
C THR A 271 -31.62 -13.32 -26.82
N GLY A 272 -32.14 -14.29 -27.57
CA GLY A 272 -31.94 -14.39 -29.02
C GLY A 272 -30.97 -15.51 -29.39
N ARG A 273 -30.09 -15.26 -30.37
CA ARG A 273 -28.93 -16.14 -30.60
C ARG A 273 -27.99 -16.03 -29.39
N ARG A 274 -27.44 -17.14 -28.93
CA ARG A 274 -26.50 -17.16 -27.79
C ARG A 274 -25.12 -16.71 -28.28
N GLU A 275 -24.93 -15.40 -28.31
CA GLU A 275 -23.65 -14.80 -28.66
C GLU A 275 -22.72 -14.73 -27.45
N GLU A 276 -21.45 -15.10 -27.68
CA GLU A 276 -20.35 -15.03 -26.72
C GLU A 276 -19.15 -14.34 -27.38
N VAL A 277 -18.55 -13.39 -26.67
CA VAL A 277 -17.32 -12.70 -27.06
C VAL A 277 -16.28 -12.82 -25.97
N VAL A 278 -15.01 -13.02 -26.35
CA VAL A 278 -13.92 -13.42 -25.45
C VAL A 278 -12.64 -12.64 -25.78
N GLY A 279 -11.82 -12.37 -24.76
CA GLY A 279 -10.51 -11.75 -24.94
C GLY A 279 -9.56 -11.91 -23.75
N LYS A 280 -8.28 -11.62 -24.00
CA LYS A 280 -7.19 -11.62 -23.01
C LYS A 280 -7.20 -10.32 -22.19
N ILE A 281 -6.92 -10.39 -20.89
CA ILE A 281 -6.70 -9.21 -20.06
C ILE A 281 -5.21 -8.83 -20.11
N ILE A 282 -4.90 -7.64 -20.65
CA ILE A 282 -3.53 -7.13 -20.84
C ILE A 282 -3.26 -5.83 -20.06
N LYS A 283 -2.01 -5.58 -19.70
CA LYS A 283 -1.57 -4.46 -18.86
C LYS A 283 -0.92 -3.36 -19.71
N HIS A 284 -1.74 -2.45 -20.23
CA HIS A 284 -1.26 -1.42 -21.16
C HIS A 284 -0.95 -0.07 -20.47
N ARG A 285 0.30 0.41 -20.55
CA ARG A 285 0.77 1.63 -19.83
C ARG A 285 -0.02 2.90 -20.15
N ALA A 286 -0.42 3.10 -21.41
CA ALA A 286 -1.15 4.30 -21.84
C ALA A 286 -2.57 4.43 -21.24
N LEU A 287 -3.10 3.39 -20.57
CA LEU A 287 -4.42 3.45 -19.93
C LEU A 287 -4.50 4.55 -18.85
N PHE A 288 -3.39 4.85 -18.16
CA PHE A 288 -3.34 5.90 -17.14
C PHE A 288 -3.69 7.28 -17.74
N ALA A 289 -3.04 7.64 -18.84
CA ALA A 289 -3.22 8.93 -19.52
C ALA A 289 -4.43 8.98 -20.48
N GLU A 290 -5.15 7.85 -20.66
CA GLU A 290 -6.26 7.73 -21.62
C GLU A 290 -7.26 8.88 -21.48
N THR A 291 -7.45 9.64 -22.55
CA THR A 291 -8.34 10.80 -22.58
C THR A 291 -9.55 10.54 -23.46
N PHE A 292 -9.32 9.95 -24.63
CA PHE A 292 -10.35 9.55 -25.57
C PHE A 292 -10.22 8.06 -25.88
N SER A 293 -11.33 7.46 -26.28
CA SER A 293 -11.43 6.04 -26.57
C SER A 293 -12.36 5.78 -27.74
N SER A 294 -12.06 4.76 -28.54
CA SER A 294 -12.99 4.21 -29.53
C SER A 294 -13.07 2.69 -29.42
N VAL A 295 -14.21 2.15 -29.83
CA VAL A 295 -14.43 0.71 -30.09
C VAL A 295 -14.70 0.61 -31.58
N LEU A 296 -13.87 -0.18 -32.26
CA LEU A 296 -13.88 -0.32 -33.72
C LEU A 296 -14.65 -1.59 -34.08
N THR A 297 -15.65 -1.48 -34.95
CA THR A 297 -16.45 -2.60 -35.44
C THR A 297 -16.31 -2.72 -36.95
N SER A 298 -16.44 -3.92 -37.51
CA SER A 298 -16.59 -4.08 -38.96
C SER A 298 -18.01 -3.77 -39.40
N GLU A 299 -18.19 -3.35 -40.66
CA GLU A 299 -19.51 -3.30 -41.27
C GLU A 299 -20.04 -4.70 -41.63
N GLU A 300 -19.14 -5.64 -41.93
CA GLU A 300 -19.45 -7.04 -42.25
C GLU A 300 -20.11 -7.78 -41.08
N GLU A 301 -21.27 -8.42 -41.32
CA GLU A 301 -21.90 -9.27 -40.33
C GLU A 301 -21.10 -10.56 -40.07
N ASN A 302 -21.02 -10.98 -38.80
CA ASN A 302 -20.34 -12.20 -38.36
C ASN A 302 -18.83 -12.25 -38.70
N ALA A 303 -18.19 -11.10 -38.92
CA ALA A 303 -16.77 -11.01 -39.27
C ALA A 303 -15.81 -11.56 -38.18
N GLY A 304 -16.21 -11.49 -36.91
CA GLY A 304 -15.33 -11.79 -35.76
C GLY A 304 -14.19 -10.77 -35.54
N MET A 305 -14.20 -9.67 -36.29
CA MET A 305 -13.15 -8.64 -36.30
C MET A 305 -13.56 -7.42 -35.47
N GLY A 306 -12.61 -6.88 -34.73
CA GLY A 306 -12.81 -5.68 -33.93
C GLY A 306 -11.50 -5.06 -33.49
N GLY A 307 -11.60 -3.87 -32.88
CA GLY A 307 -10.45 -3.20 -32.31
C GLY A 307 -10.86 -2.21 -31.22
N ILE A 308 -9.87 -1.70 -30.50
CA ILE A 308 -10.05 -0.54 -29.61
C ILE A 308 -8.94 0.47 -29.88
N ALA A 309 -9.32 1.75 -29.88
CA ALA A 309 -8.36 2.85 -29.91
C ALA A 309 -8.27 3.44 -28.50
N LEU A 310 -7.05 3.51 -27.96
CA LEU A 310 -6.69 4.24 -26.74
C LEU A 310 -5.99 5.53 -27.19
N LEU A 311 -6.49 6.72 -26.83
CA LEU A 311 -5.90 7.99 -27.28
C LEU A 311 -5.59 8.95 -26.11
N THR A 312 -4.41 9.56 -26.15
CA THR A 312 -3.89 10.48 -25.14
C THR A 312 -3.48 11.81 -25.79
N LEU A 313 -4.10 12.91 -25.35
CA LEU A 313 -3.74 14.26 -25.78
C LEU A 313 -2.55 14.76 -24.93
N SER A 314 -1.62 15.51 -25.50
CA SER A 314 -0.49 16.08 -24.75
C SER A 314 -0.88 17.32 -23.92
N ASP A 315 -0.29 17.47 -22.73
CA ASP A 315 -0.58 18.52 -21.74
C ASP A 315 -0.35 19.95 -22.31
N SER A 316 0.65 20.10 -23.16
CA SER A 316 1.15 21.37 -23.71
C SER A 316 0.86 21.54 -25.21
N GLU A 317 1.25 20.56 -26.02
CA GLU A 317 1.16 20.59 -27.49
C GLU A 317 -0.18 20.07 -28.00
N ASN A 318 -0.50 20.28 -29.27
CA ASN A 318 -1.71 19.78 -29.91
C ASN A 318 -1.48 18.39 -30.53
N ASN A 319 -0.78 17.50 -29.83
CA ASN A 319 -0.50 16.16 -30.32
C ASN A 319 -1.45 15.15 -29.67
N LEU A 320 -1.92 14.17 -30.46
CA LEU A 320 -2.73 13.05 -29.99
C LEU A 320 -1.97 11.75 -30.29
N HIS A 321 -1.38 11.17 -29.27
CA HIS A 321 -0.83 9.83 -29.35
C HIS A 321 -2.00 8.85 -29.34
N PHE A 322 -1.97 7.82 -30.19
CA PHE A 322 -3.00 6.79 -30.23
C PHE A 322 -2.40 5.40 -30.39
N ILE A 323 -3.09 4.42 -29.81
CA ILE A 323 -2.71 3.01 -29.84
C ILE A 323 -3.96 2.22 -30.21
N LEU A 324 -3.83 1.41 -31.25
CA LEU A 324 -4.86 0.52 -31.76
C LEU A 324 -4.52 -0.90 -31.33
N ILE A 325 -5.42 -1.55 -30.60
CA ILE A 325 -5.34 -2.98 -30.26
C ILE A 325 -6.33 -3.69 -31.16
N LEU A 326 -5.87 -4.67 -31.95
CA LEU A 326 -6.61 -5.20 -33.11
C LEU A 326 -6.77 -6.73 -33.06
N GLN A 327 -7.98 -7.24 -33.35
CA GLN A 327 -8.27 -8.68 -33.31
C GLN A 327 -9.14 -9.11 -34.51
N GLY A 328 -8.81 -10.24 -35.15
CA GLY A 328 -9.49 -10.76 -36.34
C GLY A 328 -9.19 -10.03 -37.67
N LEU A 329 -8.64 -8.81 -37.62
CA LEU A 329 -8.32 -8.03 -38.82
C LEU A 329 -7.25 -8.71 -39.70
N ILE A 330 -6.28 -9.43 -39.12
CA ILE A 330 -5.34 -10.29 -39.85
C ILE A 330 -5.88 -11.73 -39.86
N ARG A 331 -5.77 -12.43 -41.00
CA ARG A 331 -6.07 -13.87 -41.11
C ARG A 331 -4.78 -14.68 -40.95
N HIS A 332 -4.65 -15.45 -39.88
CA HIS A 332 -3.59 -16.44 -39.70
C HIS A 332 -3.82 -17.64 -40.64
N LYS A 333 -3.36 -17.54 -41.90
CA LYS A 333 -3.40 -18.68 -42.86
C LYS A 333 -2.20 -19.60 -42.73
N ASP A 334 -1.04 -19.07 -42.35
CA ASP A 334 0.25 -19.75 -42.36
C ASP A 334 1.00 -19.60 -41.02
N ARG A 335 2.06 -20.39 -40.82
CA ARG A 335 2.87 -20.38 -39.58
C ARG A 335 3.94 -19.29 -39.53
N GLU A 336 4.20 -18.61 -40.65
CA GLU A 336 5.20 -17.54 -40.73
C GLU A 336 4.54 -16.16 -40.51
N PRO A 337 5.24 -15.20 -39.88
CA PRO A 337 4.67 -13.89 -39.59
C PRO A 337 4.51 -13.07 -40.87
N VAL A 338 3.27 -12.96 -41.35
CA VAL A 338 2.94 -12.13 -42.52
C VAL A 338 2.99 -10.65 -42.13
N LEU A 339 3.74 -9.86 -42.89
CA LEU A 339 3.68 -8.40 -42.87
C LEU A 339 2.46 -7.93 -43.67
N VAL A 340 1.51 -7.28 -43.01
CA VAL A 340 0.26 -6.79 -43.61
C VAL A 340 0.30 -5.27 -43.67
N PRO A 341 0.22 -4.65 -44.87
CA PRO A 341 0.09 -3.21 -45.00
C PRO A 341 -1.30 -2.76 -44.53
N ILE A 342 -1.33 -1.79 -43.61
CA ILE A 342 -2.54 -1.15 -43.11
C ILE A 342 -2.56 0.34 -43.40
N ARG A 343 -3.78 0.84 -43.59
CA ARG A 343 -4.10 2.26 -43.72
C ARG A 343 -4.99 2.68 -42.56
N VAL A 344 -4.52 3.64 -41.78
CA VAL A 344 -5.29 4.27 -40.69
C VAL A 344 -5.76 5.63 -41.16
N GLN A 345 -7.07 5.89 -41.09
CA GLN A 345 -7.68 7.14 -41.51
C GLN A 345 -8.42 7.80 -40.36
N LEU A 346 -8.21 9.11 -40.19
CA LEU A 346 -9.00 9.97 -39.32
C LEU A 346 -10.04 10.70 -40.17
N MET A 347 -11.32 10.55 -39.83
CA MET A 347 -12.43 10.92 -40.70
C MET A 347 -13.45 11.81 -39.98
N TYR A 348 -14.11 12.69 -40.76
CA TYR A 348 -15.25 13.49 -40.31
C TYR A 348 -16.34 13.47 -41.39
N ARG A 349 -17.52 12.94 -41.06
CA ARG A 349 -18.65 12.79 -42.02
C ARG A 349 -18.20 12.18 -43.35
N GLN A 350 -17.56 11.00 -43.30
CA GLN A 350 -16.99 10.28 -44.45
C GLN A 350 -15.83 10.98 -45.19
N HIS A 351 -15.44 12.21 -44.83
CA HIS A 351 -14.28 12.88 -45.41
C HIS A 351 -13.02 12.53 -44.61
N VAL A 352 -11.99 12.03 -45.30
CA VAL A 352 -10.67 11.77 -44.69
C VAL A 352 -9.98 13.10 -44.40
N LEU A 353 -9.59 13.31 -43.15
CA LEU A 353 -8.83 14.48 -42.68
C LEU A 353 -7.32 14.20 -42.68
N ARG A 354 -6.94 12.99 -42.24
CA ARG A 354 -5.55 12.51 -42.17
C ARG A 354 -5.50 11.02 -42.52
N GLU A 355 -4.42 10.60 -43.16
CA GLU A 355 -4.14 9.21 -43.50
C GLU A 355 -2.71 8.85 -43.08
N ILE A 356 -2.54 7.68 -42.47
CA ILE A 356 -1.27 7.07 -42.10
C ILE A 356 -1.22 5.68 -42.76
N ARG A 357 -0.04 5.25 -43.21
CA ARG A 357 0.20 3.88 -43.69
C ARG A 357 1.38 3.28 -42.96
N SER A 358 1.24 2.03 -42.56
CA SER A 358 2.28 1.26 -41.87
C SER A 358 2.10 -0.23 -42.14
N ASN A 359 3.09 -1.04 -41.77
CA ASN A 359 3.01 -2.49 -41.86
C ASN A 359 2.95 -3.07 -40.44
N ILE A 360 1.93 -3.88 -40.15
CA ILE A 360 1.82 -4.65 -38.89
C ILE A 360 2.13 -6.13 -39.15
N THR A 361 2.31 -6.92 -38.10
CA THR A 361 2.57 -8.36 -38.22
C THR A 361 1.39 -9.17 -37.70
N SER A 362 1.29 -10.45 -38.09
CA SER A 362 0.31 -11.36 -37.48
C SER A 362 0.56 -11.63 -36.00
N ASN A 363 1.79 -11.47 -35.50
CA ASN A 363 2.18 -11.86 -34.13
C ASN A 363 2.11 -10.68 -33.15
N ASP A 364 2.30 -9.47 -33.66
CA ASP A 364 2.08 -8.20 -32.99
C ASP A 364 1.23 -7.32 -33.95
N PRO A 365 -0.11 -7.36 -33.79
CA PRO A 365 -1.06 -6.62 -34.63
C PRO A 365 -1.38 -5.22 -34.06
N ASP A 366 -0.84 -4.88 -32.88
CA ASP A 366 -1.08 -3.60 -32.23
C ASP A 366 -0.28 -2.49 -32.94
N PHE A 367 -0.88 -1.30 -33.07
CA PHE A 367 -0.28 -0.18 -33.81
C PHE A 367 -0.32 1.11 -32.99
N ALA A 368 0.83 1.77 -32.83
CA ALA A 368 0.99 2.99 -32.05
C ALA A 368 1.61 4.11 -32.89
N GLU A 369 1.02 5.31 -32.87
CA GLU A 369 1.46 6.46 -33.67
C GLU A 369 1.03 7.80 -33.05
N VAL A 370 1.59 8.92 -33.53
CA VAL A 370 1.33 10.28 -33.03
C VAL A 370 0.79 11.20 -34.12
N LEU A 371 -0.43 11.71 -33.92
CA LEU A 371 -0.97 12.82 -34.72
C LEU A 371 -0.47 14.15 -34.14
N THR A 372 0.60 14.71 -34.70
CA THR A 372 1.09 16.04 -34.30
C THR A 372 0.23 17.18 -34.85
N ASP A 373 0.33 18.36 -34.24
CA ASP A 373 -0.21 19.61 -34.81
C ASP A 373 -1.70 19.55 -35.19
N LEU A 374 -2.55 19.07 -34.29
CA LEU A 374 -4.00 19.09 -34.46
C LEU A 374 -4.52 20.53 -34.48
N ASN A 375 -5.29 20.84 -35.52
CA ASN A 375 -5.88 22.17 -35.70
C ASN A 375 -7.13 22.35 -34.84
N SER A 376 -7.55 23.60 -34.63
CA SER A 376 -8.67 23.93 -33.73
C SER A 376 -10.01 23.30 -34.13
N ARG A 377 -10.21 22.91 -35.41
CA ARG A 377 -11.42 22.19 -35.85
C ARG A 377 -11.34 20.71 -35.51
N GLU A 378 -10.18 20.08 -35.70
CA GLU A 378 -9.93 18.69 -35.32
C GLU A 378 -10.13 18.51 -33.81
N LEU A 379 -9.54 19.38 -32.98
CA LEU A 379 -9.72 19.35 -31.52
C LEU A 379 -11.18 19.59 -31.10
N PHE A 380 -11.94 20.39 -31.84
CA PHE A 380 -13.37 20.65 -31.60
C PHE A 380 -14.27 19.49 -32.02
N TRP A 381 -13.94 18.77 -33.10
CA TRP A 381 -14.65 17.55 -33.49
C TRP A 381 -14.29 16.37 -32.57
N LEU A 382 -13.03 16.29 -32.13
CA LEU A 382 -12.54 15.32 -31.15
C LEU A 382 -13.27 15.46 -29.81
N SER A 383 -13.36 16.68 -29.25
CA SER A 383 -14.04 16.88 -27.97
C SER A 383 -15.52 16.50 -28.03
N ARG A 384 -16.15 16.66 -29.21
CA ARG A 384 -17.58 16.43 -29.44
C ARG A 384 -17.98 15.00 -29.79
N GLY A 385 -17.03 14.06 -29.84
CA GLY A 385 -17.32 12.69 -30.25
C GLY A 385 -17.63 12.54 -31.74
N GLN A 386 -17.20 13.47 -32.59
CA GLN A 386 -17.58 13.55 -34.02
C GLN A 386 -16.48 13.11 -34.99
N LEU A 387 -15.27 12.80 -34.50
CA LEU A 387 -14.24 12.16 -35.32
C LEU A 387 -14.41 10.65 -35.29
N GLU A 388 -14.22 10.05 -36.45
CA GLU A 388 -14.18 8.61 -36.64
C GLU A 388 -12.72 8.21 -36.94
N ILE A 389 -12.28 7.08 -36.39
CA ILE A 389 -11.02 6.44 -36.79
C ILE A 389 -11.33 5.11 -37.45
N ALA A 390 -10.72 4.89 -38.61
CA ALA A 390 -10.89 3.68 -39.41
C ALA A 390 -9.54 3.03 -39.70
N VAL A 391 -9.53 1.70 -39.78
CA VAL A 391 -8.37 0.88 -40.13
C VAL A 391 -8.79 -0.05 -41.26
N ALA A 392 -8.02 -0.08 -42.34
CA ALA A 392 -8.23 -0.99 -43.47
C ALA A 392 -6.92 -1.71 -43.84
N THR A 393 -7.00 -2.98 -44.24
CA THR A 393 -5.88 -3.69 -44.89
C THR A 393 -5.77 -3.29 -46.36
N GLU A 394 -4.54 -3.21 -46.90
CA GLU A 394 -4.32 -2.94 -48.34
C GLU A 394 -4.22 -4.24 -49.19
N ASP A 395 -4.75 -5.36 -48.66
CA ASP A 395 -4.81 -6.67 -49.31
C ASP A 395 -5.82 -6.74 -50.48
N GLN A 396 -5.83 -7.86 -51.22
CA GLN A 396 -6.82 -8.13 -52.29
C GLN A 396 -8.27 -8.17 -51.78
N ASP A 397 -8.47 -8.64 -50.55
CA ASP A 397 -9.73 -8.50 -49.79
C ASP A 397 -9.53 -7.39 -48.73
N PRO A 398 -9.75 -6.10 -49.06
CA PRO A 398 -9.52 -5.00 -48.13
C PRO A 398 -10.59 -5.00 -47.05
N ARG A 399 -10.22 -5.38 -45.82
CA ARG A 399 -11.15 -5.48 -44.68
C ARG A 399 -11.01 -4.28 -43.79
N GLN A 400 -12.14 -3.67 -43.42
CA GLN A 400 -12.21 -2.41 -42.70
C GLN A 400 -12.96 -2.55 -41.37
N ILE A 401 -12.46 -1.83 -40.37
CA ILE A 401 -13.12 -1.59 -39.09
C ILE A 401 -13.08 -0.08 -38.77
N SER A 402 -14.14 0.46 -38.18
CA SER A 402 -14.17 1.87 -37.77
C SER A 402 -14.97 2.10 -36.48
N GLY A 403 -14.76 3.27 -35.87
CA GLY A 403 -15.51 3.71 -34.70
C GLY A 403 -15.30 5.19 -34.38
N PHE A 404 -16.32 5.80 -33.76
CA PHE A 404 -16.24 7.18 -33.28
C PHE A 404 -15.31 7.29 -32.07
N ILE A 405 -14.38 8.23 -32.10
CA ILE A 405 -13.54 8.61 -30.96
C ILE A 405 -14.41 9.43 -30.01
N THR A 406 -14.56 8.99 -28.77
CA THR A 406 -15.35 9.70 -27.73
C THR A 406 -14.53 9.90 -26.47
N GLY A 407 -14.92 10.82 -25.58
CA GLY A 407 -14.27 10.97 -24.27
C GLY A 407 -14.27 9.65 -23.48
N ARG A 408 -13.19 9.36 -22.74
CA ARG A 408 -13.01 8.08 -22.01
C ARG A 408 -14.24 7.71 -21.19
N LYS A 409 -14.93 6.64 -21.60
CA LYS A 409 -16.05 6.06 -20.84
C LYS A 409 -15.50 5.13 -19.77
N SER A 410 -15.75 5.44 -18.49
CA SER A 410 -15.49 4.55 -17.36
C SER A 410 -16.58 4.70 -16.30
N CYS A 411 -16.67 3.74 -15.38
CA CYS A 411 -17.65 3.76 -14.29
C CYS A 411 -17.25 4.67 -13.11
N ASP A 412 -16.02 5.20 -13.16
CA ASP A 412 -15.41 6.07 -12.16
C ASP A 412 -16.23 7.36 -11.95
N THR A 413 -16.31 7.84 -10.71
CA THR A 413 -17.04 9.06 -10.35
C THR A 413 -16.10 10.26 -10.38
N ILE A 414 -16.42 11.28 -11.19
CA ILE A 414 -15.68 12.54 -11.20
C ILE A 414 -16.32 13.47 -10.15
N GLN A 415 -15.59 13.79 -9.09
CA GLN A 415 -16.13 14.53 -7.95
C GLN A 415 -15.09 15.41 -7.24
N SER A 416 -15.54 16.34 -6.41
CA SER A 416 -14.69 17.21 -5.60
C SER A 416 -15.31 17.49 -4.24
N VAL A 417 -14.49 17.40 -3.20
CA VAL A 417 -14.74 18.02 -1.89
C VAL A 417 -13.98 19.34 -1.87
N MET A 418 -14.68 20.43 -1.55
CA MET A 418 -14.10 21.75 -1.36
C MET A 418 -14.00 22.05 0.13
N SER A 419 -12.80 22.42 0.59
CA SER A 419 -12.52 22.77 1.99
C SER A 419 -11.96 24.18 2.12
N SER A 420 -12.04 24.75 3.33
CA SER A 420 -11.35 26.02 3.64
C SER A 420 -9.87 25.80 3.96
N GLY A 421 -9.47 24.60 4.41
CA GLY A 421 -8.06 24.24 4.60
C GLY A 421 -7.26 24.13 3.30
N ASP A 422 -7.90 23.73 2.19
CA ASP A 422 -7.29 23.61 0.86
C ASP A 422 -7.44 24.88 -0.01
N ALA A 423 -7.99 25.97 0.55
CA ALA A 423 -8.16 27.25 -0.12
C ALA A 423 -6.81 27.94 -0.44
N LEU A 424 -6.81 28.90 -1.38
CA LEU A 424 -5.61 29.67 -1.77
C LEU A 424 -4.99 30.45 -0.60
N ILE A 425 -5.84 30.83 0.36
CA ILE A 425 -5.48 31.29 1.69
C ILE A 425 -6.15 30.31 2.67
N PRO A 426 -5.44 29.31 3.22
CA PRO A 426 -6.01 28.32 4.11
C PRO A 426 -6.72 28.95 5.32
N GLY A 427 -8.00 28.63 5.48
CA GLY A 427 -8.88 29.14 6.52
C GLY A 427 -9.45 28.04 7.42
N LYS A 428 -10.26 28.46 8.39
CA LYS A 428 -11.03 27.59 9.28
C LYS A 428 -12.46 28.10 9.41
N THR A 429 -13.24 28.04 8.33
CA THR A 429 -14.61 28.59 8.32
C THR A 429 -15.67 27.62 8.83
N GLY A 430 -15.38 26.31 8.81
CA GLY A 430 -16.36 25.25 9.09
C GLY A 430 -17.31 24.95 7.91
N GLY A 431 -17.17 25.66 6.78
CA GLY A 431 -17.95 25.44 5.56
C GLY A 431 -17.53 24.20 4.76
N VAL A 432 -18.34 23.85 3.77
CA VAL A 432 -18.16 22.71 2.87
C VAL A 432 -18.68 23.02 1.48
N GLY A 433 -18.00 22.51 0.46
CA GLY A 433 -18.56 22.36 -0.87
C GLY A 433 -18.43 20.92 -1.37
N SER A 434 -19.43 20.46 -2.10
CA SER A 434 -19.51 19.12 -2.69
C SER A 434 -19.86 19.27 -4.16
N ALA A 435 -19.15 18.58 -5.06
CA ALA A 435 -19.41 18.65 -6.50
C ALA A 435 -19.28 17.30 -7.19
N ILE A 436 -20.16 17.04 -8.15
CA ILE A 436 -20.15 15.88 -9.06
C ILE A 436 -20.14 16.38 -10.51
N PHE A 437 -19.41 15.67 -11.38
CA PHE A 437 -19.35 15.93 -12.80
C PHE A 437 -19.60 14.63 -13.59
N ASN A 438 -20.48 14.68 -14.60
CA ASN A 438 -20.78 13.55 -15.50
C ASN A 438 -20.37 13.91 -16.93
N LEU A 439 -19.28 13.31 -17.42
CA LEU A 439 -18.79 13.53 -18.79
C LEU A 439 -19.47 12.58 -19.78
N HIS A 440 -20.21 13.15 -20.72
CA HIS A 440 -20.86 12.42 -21.81
C HIS A 440 -19.91 12.20 -23.00
N GLY A 441 -20.15 11.12 -23.75
CA GLY A 441 -19.33 10.77 -24.93
C GLY A 441 -19.37 11.80 -26.07
N ASN A 442 -20.31 12.76 -26.04
CA ASN A 442 -20.43 13.88 -26.99
C ASN A 442 -19.71 15.17 -26.52
N GLY A 443 -18.89 15.11 -25.46
CA GLY A 443 -18.17 16.26 -24.93
C GLY A 443 -18.98 17.19 -24.02
N THR A 444 -20.23 16.83 -23.71
CA THR A 444 -21.04 17.55 -22.73
C THR A 444 -20.64 17.14 -21.32
N LEU A 445 -20.46 18.10 -20.42
CA LEU A 445 -20.28 17.85 -18.99
C LEU A 445 -21.48 18.39 -18.23
N ASP A 446 -22.24 17.49 -17.61
CA ASP A 446 -23.22 17.87 -16.62
C ASP A 446 -22.52 18.04 -15.27
N TYR A 447 -22.90 19.05 -14.51
CA TYR A 447 -22.36 19.32 -13.18
C TYR A 447 -23.48 19.52 -12.17
N GLN A 448 -23.22 19.11 -10.93
CA GLN A 448 -24.00 19.48 -9.76
C GLN A 448 -23.04 19.88 -8.64
N VAL A 449 -23.32 21.01 -7.99
CA VAL A 449 -22.51 21.58 -6.92
C VAL A 449 -23.43 21.99 -5.77
N GLN A 450 -23.05 21.69 -4.54
CA GLN A 450 -23.72 22.10 -3.31
C GLN A 450 -22.72 22.76 -2.37
N VAL A 451 -23.10 23.83 -1.69
CA VAL A 451 -22.23 24.59 -0.77
C VAL A 451 -23.00 24.96 0.49
N ALA A 452 -22.38 24.81 1.66
CA ALA A 452 -22.99 25.10 2.96
C ALA A 452 -21.97 25.63 3.98
N GLY A 453 -22.46 26.32 5.03
CA GLY A 453 -21.64 26.81 6.14
C GLY A 453 -20.63 27.92 5.79
N LEU A 454 -20.90 28.70 4.74
CA LEU A 454 -20.05 29.81 4.30
C LEU A 454 -20.08 31.00 5.26
N THR A 455 -19.02 31.82 5.28
CA THR A 455 -18.97 33.04 6.11
C THR A 455 -19.77 34.22 5.55
N SER A 456 -20.13 34.20 4.27
CA SER A 456 -20.87 35.25 3.58
C SER A 456 -21.41 34.79 2.22
N ASP A 457 -22.26 35.61 1.60
CA ASP A 457 -22.76 35.43 0.23
C ASP A 457 -21.68 35.00 -0.77
N ILE A 458 -22.01 34.04 -1.64
CA ILE A 458 -21.18 33.70 -2.80
C ILE A 458 -21.17 34.90 -3.77
N VAL A 459 -19.96 35.28 -4.17
CA VAL A 459 -19.65 36.31 -5.18
C VAL A 459 -19.08 35.68 -6.45
N GLY A 460 -18.52 34.46 -6.37
CA GLY A 460 -18.11 33.69 -7.54
C GLY A 460 -18.02 32.19 -7.28
N LEU A 461 -18.48 31.38 -8.23
CA LEU A 461 -18.27 29.93 -8.29
C LEU A 461 -17.55 29.62 -9.60
N THR A 462 -16.38 29.00 -9.55
CA THR A 462 -15.47 28.94 -10.72
C THR A 462 -14.70 27.63 -10.81
N ILE A 463 -14.53 27.11 -12.02
CA ILE A 463 -13.57 26.03 -12.33
C ILE A 463 -12.31 26.67 -12.94
N GLU A 464 -11.15 26.31 -12.41
CA GLU A 464 -9.87 26.91 -12.75
C GLU A 464 -8.69 25.94 -12.65
N LEU A 465 -7.55 26.35 -13.22
CA LEU A 465 -6.29 25.62 -13.11
C LEU A 465 -5.55 25.93 -11.79
N LYS A 466 -4.66 25.03 -11.38
CA LYS A 466 -3.66 25.29 -10.32
C LYS A 466 -2.87 26.57 -10.66
N PRO A 467 -2.92 27.64 -9.85
CA PRO A 467 -2.36 28.94 -10.24
C PRO A 467 -0.83 28.90 -10.33
N ARG A 468 -0.29 29.08 -11.56
CA ARG A 468 1.17 29.11 -11.83
C ARG A 468 1.90 30.30 -11.16
N ARG A 469 1.16 31.29 -10.65
CA ARG A 469 1.64 32.40 -9.81
C ARG A 469 0.55 32.78 -8.83
N ARG A 470 0.88 33.07 -7.57
CA ARG A 470 -0.06 33.30 -6.46
C ARG A 470 -1.17 34.32 -6.80
N ASN A 471 -0.80 35.42 -7.47
CA ASN A 471 -1.71 36.51 -7.83
C ASN A 471 -2.30 36.41 -9.26
N LYS A 472 -2.26 35.24 -9.92
CA LYS A 472 -2.93 35.02 -11.21
C LYS A 472 -3.70 33.69 -11.22
N ARG A 473 -4.96 33.75 -10.79
CA ARG A 473 -5.97 32.73 -11.02
C ARG A 473 -6.21 32.55 -12.53
N SER A 474 -6.63 31.35 -12.94
CA SER A 474 -6.82 30.97 -14.34
C SER A 474 -8.16 30.25 -14.49
N VAL A 475 -9.24 31.03 -14.35
CA VAL A 475 -10.62 30.58 -14.53
C VAL A 475 -10.82 30.11 -15.97
N LEU A 476 -11.39 28.92 -16.12
CA LEU A 476 -11.80 28.34 -17.40
C LEU A 476 -13.30 28.47 -17.60
N TYR A 477 -14.06 28.22 -16.53
CA TYR A 477 -15.53 28.26 -16.54
C TYR A 477 -16.05 28.95 -15.27
N ASP A 478 -17.05 29.79 -15.46
CA ASP A 478 -17.81 30.45 -14.40
C ASP A 478 -19.16 29.73 -14.25
N LEU A 479 -19.59 29.55 -13.00
CA LEU A 479 -20.78 28.82 -12.54
C LEU A 479 -21.72 29.73 -11.72
N THR A 480 -21.39 31.01 -11.60
CA THR A 480 -22.04 31.93 -10.64
C THR A 480 -23.47 32.28 -11.05
N LEU A 481 -23.82 32.15 -12.34
CA LEU A 481 -25.16 32.43 -12.87
C LEU A 481 -26.14 31.29 -12.58
N GLU A 482 -25.66 30.06 -12.50
CA GLU A 482 -26.44 28.84 -12.25
C GLU A 482 -26.60 28.53 -10.74
N TYR A 483 -26.00 29.34 -9.86
CA TYR A 483 -26.11 29.17 -8.41
C TYR A 483 -27.42 29.73 -7.82
N SER A 484 -28.24 28.83 -7.29
CA SER A 484 -29.44 29.13 -6.52
C SER A 484 -29.10 29.39 -5.04
N ARG A 485 -29.24 30.65 -4.63
CA ARG A 485 -29.13 31.08 -3.22
C ARG A 485 -30.14 30.41 -2.29
N VAL A 486 -31.27 29.91 -2.82
CA VAL A 486 -32.35 29.31 -2.03
C VAL A 486 -32.06 27.85 -1.67
N THR A 487 -31.42 27.10 -2.58
CA THR A 487 -31.11 25.67 -2.39
C THR A 487 -29.65 25.43 -2.01
N GLY A 488 -28.78 26.45 -2.04
CA GLY A 488 -27.34 26.29 -1.80
C GLY A 488 -26.63 25.50 -2.90
N GLN A 489 -27.21 25.45 -4.10
CA GLN A 489 -26.80 24.54 -5.17
C GLN A 489 -26.65 25.27 -6.52
N ALA A 490 -25.70 24.81 -7.34
CA ALA A 490 -25.61 25.14 -8.77
C ALA A 490 -25.63 23.85 -9.59
N ALA A 491 -26.46 23.79 -10.63
CA ALA A 491 -26.59 22.63 -11.50
C ALA A 491 -26.82 23.05 -12.94
N GLY A 492 -26.19 22.34 -13.89
CA GLY A 492 -26.23 22.70 -15.30
C GLY A 492 -25.41 21.78 -16.19
N SER A 493 -25.23 22.18 -17.45
CA SER A 493 -24.63 21.34 -18.49
C SER A 493 -23.88 22.17 -19.53
N TRP A 494 -22.63 21.78 -19.84
CA TRP A 494 -21.78 22.49 -20.81
C TRP A 494 -21.45 21.61 -22.03
N SER A 495 -22.08 21.92 -23.17
CA SER A 495 -21.91 21.21 -24.47
C SER A 495 -20.75 21.74 -25.35
N ARG A 496 -19.78 22.41 -24.74
CA ARG A 496 -18.68 23.13 -25.43
C ARG A 496 -17.34 23.06 -24.68
N LEU A 497 -17.00 21.89 -24.13
CA LEU A 497 -15.65 21.67 -23.63
C LEU A 497 -14.64 21.51 -24.77
N GLU A 498 -13.45 22.06 -24.55
CA GLU A 498 -12.29 21.84 -25.42
C GLU A 498 -11.65 20.49 -25.10
N ALA A 499 -11.03 19.85 -26.10
CA ALA A 499 -10.36 18.56 -25.90
C ALA A 499 -9.29 18.61 -24.80
N ARG A 500 -8.60 19.76 -24.66
CA ARG A 500 -7.63 20.01 -23.59
C ARG A 500 -8.28 20.08 -22.21
N HIS A 501 -9.47 20.69 -22.07
CA HIS A 501 -10.17 20.73 -20.78
C HIS A 501 -10.74 19.36 -20.39
N ILE A 502 -11.15 18.53 -21.36
CA ILE A 502 -11.50 17.11 -21.11
C ILE A 502 -10.28 16.33 -20.61
N HIS A 503 -9.11 16.52 -21.23
CA HIS A 503 -7.85 15.94 -20.75
C HIS A 503 -7.54 16.34 -19.30
N MET A 504 -7.49 17.64 -19.02
CA MET A 504 -7.17 18.16 -17.68
C MET A 504 -8.17 17.73 -16.60
N LEU A 505 -9.46 17.56 -16.95
CA LEU A 505 -10.47 16.98 -16.06
C LEU A 505 -10.14 15.52 -15.72
N LEU A 506 -9.85 14.70 -16.73
CA LEU A 506 -9.61 13.26 -16.59
C LEU A 506 -8.25 12.91 -15.99
N GLN A 507 -7.31 13.88 -15.94
CA GLN A 507 -6.01 13.82 -15.27
C GLN A 507 -5.99 14.50 -13.88
N ASN A 508 -7.15 14.94 -13.37
CA ASN A 508 -7.30 15.58 -12.05
C ASN A 508 -6.60 16.94 -11.88
N GLU A 509 -6.33 17.67 -12.97
CA GLU A 509 -5.62 18.96 -12.93
C GLU A 509 -6.53 20.17 -12.62
N LEU A 510 -7.86 19.99 -12.78
CA LEU A 510 -8.84 21.05 -12.57
C LEU A 510 -9.21 21.21 -11.08
N PHE A 511 -9.48 22.45 -10.69
CA PHE A 511 -9.94 22.81 -9.35
C PHE A 511 -11.27 23.57 -9.45
N ILE A 512 -12.13 23.40 -8.45
CA ILE A 512 -13.32 24.22 -8.25
C ILE A 512 -13.12 25.11 -7.01
N ASN A 513 -13.54 26.37 -7.10
CA ASN A 513 -13.25 27.41 -6.11
C ASN A 513 -14.49 28.28 -5.87
N VAL A 514 -14.88 28.43 -4.60
CA VAL A 514 -15.98 29.29 -4.14
C VAL A 514 -15.40 30.56 -3.54
N ALA A 515 -15.71 31.72 -4.11
CA ALA A 515 -15.39 33.04 -3.58
C ALA A 515 -16.62 33.68 -2.93
N THR A 516 -16.44 34.28 -1.76
CA THR A 516 -17.50 34.91 -0.96
C THR A 516 -17.19 36.39 -0.74
N ALA A 517 -18.16 37.16 -0.23
CA ALA A 517 -17.97 38.59 0.00
C ALA A 517 -16.80 38.90 0.96
N HIS A 518 -16.56 38.03 1.94
CA HIS A 518 -15.41 38.10 2.85
C HIS A 518 -14.10 37.48 2.28
N SER A 519 -14.18 36.53 1.34
CA SER A 519 -12.99 35.96 0.68
C SER A 519 -13.14 35.92 -0.84
N GLN A 520 -12.75 37.02 -1.49
CA GLN A 520 -12.81 37.19 -2.94
C GLN A 520 -11.81 36.30 -3.70
N GLU A 521 -10.68 35.92 -3.09
CA GLU A 521 -9.74 34.98 -3.70
C GLU A 521 -10.27 33.53 -3.67
N GLY A 522 -11.00 33.17 -2.60
CA GLY A 522 -11.63 31.87 -2.41
C GLY A 522 -11.79 31.54 -0.92
N GLU A 523 -13.01 31.25 -0.47
CA GLU A 523 -13.27 30.71 0.87
C GLU A 523 -13.10 29.19 0.91
N LEU A 524 -13.57 28.50 -0.14
CA LEU A 524 -13.46 27.05 -0.28
C LEU A 524 -12.81 26.69 -1.61
N ARG A 525 -11.98 25.64 -1.62
CA ARG A 525 -11.37 25.09 -2.83
C ARG A 525 -11.34 23.57 -2.77
N GLY A 526 -11.57 22.93 -3.91
CA GLY A 526 -11.42 21.49 -4.09
C GLY A 526 -10.68 21.15 -5.38
N GLN A 527 -9.89 20.09 -5.36
CA GLN A 527 -9.37 19.46 -6.58
C GLN A 527 -10.45 18.55 -7.16
N ILE A 528 -10.72 18.63 -8.46
CA ILE A 528 -11.64 17.70 -9.13
C ILE A 528 -10.88 16.40 -9.38
N LYS A 529 -11.43 15.27 -8.91
CA LYS A 529 -10.78 13.95 -8.96
C LYS A 529 -11.69 12.89 -9.56
N VAL A 530 -11.11 12.03 -10.39
CA VAL A 530 -11.71 10.80 -10.88
C VAL A 530 -11.43 9.69 -9.86
N LEU A 531 -12.45 9.28 -9.10
CA LEU A 531 -12.34 8.22 -8.10
C LEU A 531 -12.89 6.88 -8.65
N PRO A 532 -12.21 5.74 -8.40
CA PRO A 532 -12.63 4.42 -8.91
C PRO A 532 -14.04 4.04 -8.45
N TYR A 533 -14.76 3.27 -9.29
CA TYR A 533 -16.09 2.78 -8.93
C TYR A 533 -16.04 1.83 -7.71
N SER A 534 -16.58 2.28 -6.57
CA SER A 534 -16.55 1.58 -5.27
C SER A 534 -17.51 0.37 -5.16
N GLY A 535 -18.42 0.22 -6.12
CA GLY A 535 -19.47 -0.81 -6.16
C GLY A 535 -20.78 -0.39 -5.49
N LEU A 536 -20.87 0.86 -5.04
CA LEU A 536 -22.06 1.50 -4.49
C LEU A 536 -23.07 1.84 -5.61
N GLU A 537 -24.26 1.22 -5.59
CA GLU A 537 -25.36 1.51 -6.54
C GLU A 537 -26.19 2.74 -6.13
N VAL A 538 -25.55 3.85 -5.75
CA VAL A 538 -26.28 5.10 -5.43
C VAL A 538 -26.93 5.68 -6.70
N PRO A 539 -28.15 6.25 -6.63
CA PRO A 539 -28.73 7.01 -7.73
C PRO A 539 -27.80 8.13 -8.22
N LYS A 540 -27.23 7.98 -9.43
CA LYS A 540 -26.31 8.95 -10.08
C LYS A 540 -26.94 10.30 -10.47
N ARG A 541 -28.04 10.69 -9.83
CA ARG A 541 -28.76 11.95 -9.99
C ARG A 541 -28.79 12.78 -8.70
N GLU A 542 -28.46 12.18 -7.57
CA GLU A 542 -28.43 12.83 -6.25
C GLU A 542 -27.00 13.28 -5.88
N LEU A 543 -26.91 14.29 -5.04
CA LEU A 543 -25.65 14.81 -4.48
C LEU A 543 -25.27 14.04 -3.20
N PRO A 544 -23.98 13.94 -2.86
CA PRO A 544 -23.53 13.24 -1.67
C PRO A 544 -23.68 14.15 -0.46
N THR A 545 -24.05 13.58 0.70
CA THR A 545 -24.32 14.34 1.93
C THR A 545 -23.10 15.19 2.31
N PRO A 546 -23.19 16.54 2.32
CA PRO A 546 -22.06 17.40 2.63
C PRO A 546 -21.73 17.36 4.13
N LEU A 547 -20.47 17.13 4.49
CA LEU A 547 -19.97 17.08 5.86
C LEU A 547 -19.24 18.38 6.19
N ALA A 548 -19.72 19.13 7.18
CA ALA A 548 -19.20 20.45 7.57
C ALA A 548 -19.02 20.59 9.08
N GLY A 549 -18.08 21.44 9.50
CA GLY A 549 -17.96 21.85 10.90
C GLY A 549 -19.15 22.71 11.35
N HIS A 550 -19.76 23.45 10.42
CA HIS A 550 -20.99 24.21 10.62
C HIS A 550 -22.18 23.36 11.08
N PHE A 551 -22.24 22.08 10.70
CA PHE A 551 -23.32 21.16 11.07
C PHE A 551 -23.06 20.38 12.38
N VAL A 552 -21.89 20.54 13.00
CA VAL A 552 -21.62 20.00 14.34
C VAL A 552 -22.40 20.82 15.37
N SER A 553 -22.81 20.22 16.48
CA SER A 553 -23.42 20.93 17.61
C SER A 553 -22.50 20.83 18.84
N PRO A 554 -21.96 21.94 19.36
CA PRO A 554 -21.97 23.29 18.78
C PRO A 554 -21.09 23.40 17.50
N PRO A 555 -21.32 24.41 16.62
CA PRO A 555 -20.60 24.51 15.35
C PRO A 555 -19.08 24.69 15.48
N VAL A 556 -18.32 23.85 14.79
CA VAL A 556 -16.85 23.78 14.86
C VAL A 556 -16.22 24.54 13.69
N ARG A 557 -15.38 25.52 14.01
CA ARG A 557 -14.54 26.24 13.03
C ARG A 557 -13.28 25.44 12.70
N THR A 558 -13.44 24.41 11.89
CA THR A 558 -12.33 23.67 11.27
C THR A 558 -12.05 24.16 9.84
N GLY A 559 -10.87 23.82 9.32
CA GLY A 559 -10.55 23.88 7.88
C GLY A 559 -11.03 22.65 7.11
N ALA A 560 -11.41 21.59 7.82
CA ALA A 560 -11.86 20.32 7.26
C ALA A 560 -13.28 20.36 6.71
N SER A 561 -13.50 19.56 5.67
CA SER A 561 -14.78 19.39 5.00
C SER A 561 -14.84 17.99 4.39
N GLY A 562 -16.02 17.47 4.08
CA GLY A 562 -16.17 16.16 3.45
C GLY A 562 -17.47 16.01 2.68
N HIS A 563 -17.65 14.85 2.06
CA HIS A 563 -18.98 14.38 1.69
C HIS A 563 -19.12 12.87 1.90
N ALA A 564 -20.35 12.40 2.06
CA ALA A 564 -20.69 11.00 2.29
C ALA A 564 -21.69 10.50 1.24
N TRP A 565 -21.29 9.46 0.53
CA TRP A 565 -22.18 8.56 -0.20
C TRP A 565 -22.70 7.50 0.75
N VAL A 566 -24.02 7.27 0.74
CA VAL A 566 -24.69 6.30 1.61
C VAL A 566 -25.84 5.66 0.83
N SER A 567 -26.02 4.34 0.96
CA SER A 567 -27.16 3.62 0.38
C SER A 567 -27.47 2.35 1.16
N VAL A 568 -28.75 2.00 1.31
CA VAL A 568 -29.20 0.72 1.89
C VAL A 568 -29.45 -0.28 0.77
N ASP A 569 -28.92 -1.50 0.87
CA ASP A 569 -29.17 -2.57 -0.12
C ASP A 569 -30.47 -3.35 0.15
N LYS A 570 -30.81 -4.29 -0.75
CA LYS A 570 -32.03 -5.12 -0.62
C LYS A 570 -31.98 -6.14 0.51
N GLN A 571 -30.82 -6.29 1.15
CA GLN A 571 -30.57 -7.10 2.33
C GLN A 571 -30.47 -6.21 3.59
N CYS A 572 -30.83 -4.92 3.47
CA CYS A 572 -30.82 -3.91 4.53
C CYS A 572 -29.43 -3.64 5.15
N HIS A 573 -28.34 -3.95 4.44
CA HIS A 573 -27.00 -3.47 4.81
C HIS A 573 -26.80 -2.02 4.39
N LEU A 574 -26.13 -1.24 5.22
CA LEU A 574 -25.75 0.14 4.91
C LEU A 574 -24.37 0.18 4.24
N HIS A 575 -24.32 0.47 2.95
CA HIS A 575 -23.07 0.72 2.23
C HIS A 575 -22.73 2.22 2.30
N TYR A 576 -21.48 2.56 2.55
CA TYR A 576 -21.05 3.96 2.65
C TYR A 576 -19.64 4.20 2.07
N GLU A 577 -19.43 5.42 1.59
CA GLU A 577 -18.14 5.94 1.14
C GLU A 577 -18.04 7.42 1.52
N ILE A 578 -17.10 7.74 2.40
CA ILE A 578 -16.88 9.07 2.97
C ILE A 578 -15.53 9.58 2.48
N ILE A 579 -15.50 10.77 1.89
CA ILE A 579 -14.30 11.42 1.35
C ILE A 579 -14.11 12.75 2.08
N VAL A 580 -12.88 13.04 2.51
CA VAL A 580 -12.56 14.19 3.37
C VAL A 580 -11.37 15.01 2.85
N ALA A 581 -11.43 16.31 3.06
CA ALA A 581 -10.45 17.31 2.66
C ALA A 581 -10.19 18.29 3.82
N GLY A 582 -9.12 19.09 3.75
CA GLY A 582 -8.78 20.11 4.77
C GLY A 582 -8.40 19.60 6.18
N LEU A 583 -8.48 18.28 6.45
CA LEU A 583 -8.06 17.70 7.72
C LEU A 583 -6.55 17.90 7.93
N SER A 584 -6.19 18.44 9.09
CA SER A 584 -4.84 18.93 9.38
C SER A 584 -3.80 17.81 9.32
N LYS A 585 -2.98 17.80 8.27
CA LYS A 585 -1.69 17.09 8.26
C LYS A 585 -0.79 17.77 9.29
N THR A 586 -0.49 17.11 10.40
CA THR A 586 0.62 17.49 11.27
C THR A 586 1.94 17.37 10.50
N ASP A 587 2.88 18.29 10.70
CA ASP A 587 4.09 18.45 9.86
C ASP A 587 5.11 17.28 9.91
N ASP A 588 4.78 16.17 10.57
CA ASP A 588 5.53 14.91 10.49
C ASP A 588 5.35 14.26 9.11
N VAL A 589 6.17 14.70 8.16
CA VAL A 589 6.26 14.16 6.78
C VAL A 589 6.63 12.66 6.74
N THR A 590 7.05 12.08 7.87
CA THR A 590 7.25 10.64 8.05
C THR A 590 5.96 9.96 8.54
N MET A 591 5.51 8.94 7.81
CA MET A 591 4.30 8.11 8.06
C MET A 591 2.96 8.71 7.61
N ASN A 592 2.74 8.77 6.29
CA ASN A 592 1.40 8.91 5.68
C ASN A 592 0.52 7.65 5.91
N ALA A 593 0.24 7.30 7.16
CA ALA A 593 -0.50 6.10 7.54
C ALA A 593 -1.50 6.40 8.68
N HIS A 594 -2.79 6.30 8.37
CA HIS A 594 -3.95 6.54 9.24
C HIS A 594 -4.20 8.01 9.58
N LEU A 595 -5.25 8.59 8.97
CA LEU A 595 -5.90 9.76 9.53
C LEU A 595 -6.52 9.33 10.88
N HIS A 596 -6.25 10.06 11.96
CA HIS A 596 -6.92 9.84 13.25
C HIS A 596 -8.34 10.43 13.29
N GLY A 597 -9.12 10.12 12.25
CA GLY A 597 -10.55 10.35 12.17
C GLY A 597 -11.32 9.05 12.40
N LEU A 598 -12.39 9.13 13.18
CA LEU A 598 -13.38 8.06 13.35
C LEU A 598 -14.67 8.51 12.67
N ALA A 599 -15.21 7.68 11.76
CA ALA A 599 -16.52 7.92 11.18
C ALA A 599 -17.60 7.24 12.06
N GLU A 600 -18.54 8.04 12.54
CA GLU A 600 -19.64 7.64 13.42
C GLU A 600 -20.96 7.90 12.67
N ILE A 601 -21.90 6.96 12.71
CA ILE A 601 -23.31 7.24 12.41
C ILE A 601 -24.08 7.35 13.73
N GLY A 602 -25.01 8.29 13.83
CA GLY A 602 -25.78 8.51 15.05
C GLY A 602 -27.16 9.10 14.78
N GLU A 603 -27.99 9.03 15.81
CA GLU A 603 -29.39 9.45 15.84
C GLU A 603 -29.49 10.78 16.60
N LEU A 604 -30.49 11.61 16.28
CA LEU A 604 -30.62 12.97 16.82
C LEU A 604 -31.86 13.06 17.72
N ASP A 605 -31.72 12.63 18.96
CA ASP A 605 -32.79 12.58 19.96
C ASP A 605 -32.44 13.41 21.20
N ASP A 606 -33.43 14.08 21.82
CA ASP A 606 -33.20 15.06 22.89
C ASP A 606 -32.78 14.43 24.25
N SER A 607 -32.91 13.11 24.41
CA SER A 607 -32.69 12.42 25.69
C SER A 607 -31.31 11.75 25.82
N SER A 608 -30.27 12.56 26.04
CA SER A 608 -28.99 12.25 26.74
C SER A 608 -28.07 11.09 26.27
N THR A 609 -28.51 10.08 25.53
CA THR A 609 -27.68 8.93 25.10
C THR A 609 -27.71 8.76 23.58
N ASN A 610 -26.84 9.49 22.88
CA ASN A 610 -26.67 9.35 21.43
C ASN A 610 -26.05 7.98 21.11
N HIS A 611 -26.82 7.04 20.57
CA HIS A 611 -26.32 5.73 20.12
C HIS A 611 -25.44 5.88 18.86
N LYS A 612 -24.17 6.21 19.08
CA LYS A 612 -23.16 6.35 18.02
C LYS A 612 -22.60 4.99 17.64
N ARG A 613 -22.80 4.57 16.39
CA ARG A 613 -22.19 3.36 15.84
C ARG A 613 -20.97 3.70 14.99
N LEU A 614 -19.83 3.09 15.31
CA LEU A 614 -18.59 3.27 14.55
C LEU A 614 -18.70 2.61 13.17
N LEU A 615 -18.44 3.37 12.11
CA LEU A 615 -18.46 2.91 10.72
C LEU A 615 -17.12 2.24 10.36
N THR A 616 -16.04 3.03 10.29
CA THR A 616 -14.63 2.61 10.17
C THR A 616 -13.68 3.77 10.49
N GLY A 617 -12.38 3.49 10.62
CA GLY A 617 -11.32 4.50 10.58
C GLY A 617 -10.83 4.79 9.15
N PHE A 618 -10.26 5.97 8.92
CA PHE A 618 -9.87 6.46 7.59
C PHE A 618 -8.54 5.87 7.06
N TYR A 619 -8.56 5.43 5.80
CA TYR A 619 -7.36 5.06 5.04
C TYR A 619 -6.96 6.20 4.10
N GLY A 620 -6.08 7.08 4.59
CA GLY A 620 -5.79 8.33 3.89
C GLY A 620 -6.99 9.27 3.97
N SER A 621 -7.44 9.81 2.84
CA SER A 621 -8.56 10.79 2.76
C SER A 621 -9.94 10.17 2.50
N GLN A 622 -10.07 8.86 2.69
CA GLN A 622 -11.29 8.11 2.39
C GLN A 622 -11.56 7.04 3.48
N ALA A 623 -12.84 6.82 3.78
CA ALA A 623 -13.35 5.68 4.53
C ALA A 623 -14.48 5.04 3.71
N GLN A 624 -14.50 3.72 3.58
CA GLN A 624 -15.56 3.01 2.85
C GLN A 624 -15.83 1.66 3.52
N GLY A 625 -17.07 1.20 3.49
CA GLY A 625 -17.43 -0.05 4.12
C GLY A 625 -18.89 -0.46 3.91
N VAL A 626 -19.24 -1.57 4.55
CA VAL A 626 -20.60 -2.11 4.59
C VAL A 626 -20.90 -2.41 6.05
N LEU A 627 -21.82 -1.66 6.64
CA LEU A 627 -22.31 -1.92 7.98
C LEU A 627 -23.49 -2.90 7.89
N LYS A 628 -23.33 -4.04 8.56
CA LYS A 628 -24.35 -5.08 8.68
C LYS A 628 -25.13 -4.94 9.97
N ASP A 629 -26.22 -5.69 10.07
CA ASP A 629 -26.94 -5.89 11.33
C ASP A 629 -27.37 -4.53 11.91
N MET A 630 -28.10 -3.76 11.10
CA MET A 630 -28.61 -2.43 11.43
C MET A 630 -29.79 -2.54 12.40
N SER A 631 -29.87 -1.65 13.40
CA SER A 631 -31.07 -1.53 14.23
C SER A 631 -32.24 -1.01 13.39
N ILE A 632 -33.45 -1.43 13.76
CA ILE A 632 -34.69 -0.99 13.12
C ILE A 632 -34.88 0.53 13.34
N GLU A 633 -34.49 1.05 14.51
CA GLU A 633 -34.50 2.49 14.80
C GLU A 633 -33.60 3.26 13.82
N LEU A 634 -32.35 2.84 13.63
CA LEU A 634 -31.42 3.54 12.73
C LEU A 634 -31.88 3.49 11.27
N LEU A 635 -32.52 2.40 10.84
CA LEU A 635 -33.16 2.31 9.51
C LEU A 635 -34.35 3.28 9.37
N GLN A 636 -35.15 3.47 10.43
CA GLN A 636 -36.21 4.48 10.47
C GLN A 636 -35.65 5.90 10.48
N HIS A 637 -34.60 6.19 11.25
CA HIS A 637 -33.95 7.50 11.27
C HIS A 637 -33.26 7.84 9.94
N LEU A 638 -32.81 6.84 9.17
CA LEU A 638 -32.35 7.01 7.79
C LEU A 638 -33.51 7.31 6.82
N ASP A 639 -34.65 6.61 6.95
CA ASP A 639 -35.85 6.86 6.12
C ASP A 639 -36.46 8.24 6.41
N GLN A 640 -36.51 8.64 7.69
CA GLN A 640 -36.97 9.96 8.15
C GLN A 640 -35.96 11.08 7.90
N GLY A 641 -34.69 10.75 7.67
CA GLY A 641 -33.60 11.71 7.48
C GLY A 641 -33.12 12.42 8.75
N THR A 642 -33.40 11.88 9.93
CA THR A 642 -32.92 12.40 11.23
C THR A 642 -31.54 11.84 11.63
N ALA A 643 -31.08 10.78 10.97
CA ALA A 643 -29.74 10.23 11.17
C ALA A 643 -28.65 11.22 10.67
N PHE A 644 -27.46 11.14 11.26
CA PHE A 644 -26.30 11.91 10.80
C PHE A 644 -25.03 11.05 10.73
N ILE A 645 -24.14 11.41 9.81
CA ILE A 645 -22.74 10.95 9.81
C ILE A 645 -21.88 12.06 10.40
N GLN A 646 -20.99 11.69 11.32
CA GLN A 646 -20.00 12.55 11.94
C GLN A 646 -18.59 11.98 11.74
N VAL A 647 -17.61 12.85 11.53
CA VAL A 647 -16.19 12.48 11.63
C VAL A 647 -15.59 13.20 12.82
N SER A 648 -15.18 12.44 13.82
CA SER A 648 -14.58 12.90 15.08
C SER A 648 -13.06 12.72 15.01
N THR A 649 -12.27 13.63 15.59
CA THR A 649 -10.78 13.58 15.55
C THR A 649 -10.15 13.76 16.93
N LYS A 650 -8.85 13.48 17.05
CA LYS A 650 -8.07 13.75 18.28
C LYS A 650 -8.12 15.21 18.76
N LEU A 651 -8.34 16.17 17.85
CA LEU A 651 -8.45 17.60 18.20
C LEU A 651 -9.90 18.01 18.49
N ASN A 652 -10.86 17.37 17.82
CA ASN A 652 -12.29 17.63 17.97
C ASN A 652 -13.03 16.30 18.27
N PRO A 653 -12.92 15.76 19.50
CA PRO A 653 -13.45 14.44 19.83
C PRO A 653 -14.99 14.41 19.86
N GLN A 654 -15.64 15.56 20.05
CA GLN A 654 -17.10 15.69 19.96
C GLN A 654 -17.61 15.80 18.51
N GLY A 655 -16.71 15.78 17.52
CA GLY A 655 -16.99 15.93 16.09
C GLY A 655 -16.20 17.07 15.48
N GLU A 656 -15.55 16.83 14.34
CA GLU A 656 -14.90 17.88 13.54
C GLU A 656 -15.79 18.35 12.39
N ILE A 657 -16.47 17.41 11.73
CA ILE A 657 -17.46 17.66 10.68
C ILE A 657 -18.65 16.69 10.86
N ARG A 658 -19.87 17.16 10.56
CA ARG A 658 -21.12 16.37 10.57
C ARG A 658 -21.90 16.62 9.28
N GLY A 659 -22.79 15.73 8.89
CA GLY A 659 -23.84 15.97 7.90
C GLY A 659 -25.04 15.06 8.11
N GLN A 660 -26.24 15.58 7.88
CA GLN A 660 -27.52 14.89 8.04
C GLN A 660 -27.79 13.97 6.84
N VAL A 661 -28.13 12.71 7.10
CA VAL A 661 -28.24 11.66 6.09
C VAL A 661 -29.69 11.19 5.98
N HIS A 662 -30.25 11.29 4.78
CA HIS A 662 -31.55 10.74 4.41
C HIS A 662 -31.35 9.69 3.33
N VAL A 663 -31.81 8.46 3.58
CA VAL A 663 -31.76 7.34 2.64
C VAL A 663 -33.11 6.62 2.70
N PRO A 664 -34.05 6.94 1.79
CA PRO A 664 -35.33 6.26 1.67
C PRO A 664 -35.13 4.75 1.55
N ASN A 665 -35.80 3.97 2.40
CA ASN A 665 -35.61 2.53 2.41
C ASN A 665 -36.90 1.76 2.73
N SER A 666 -37.08 0.60 2.11
CA SER A 666 -38.22 -0.29 2.34
C SER A 666 -38.01 -1.28 3.48
N CYS A 667 -36.99 -1.08 4.34
CA CYS A 667 -36.62 -1.98 5.42
C CYS A 667 -37.48 -1.75 6.67
N LYS A 668 -38.79 -1.98 6.53
CA LYS A 668 -39.76 -1.89 7.64
C LYS A 668 -39.81 -3.20 8.44
N LEU A 669 -40.32 -3.14 9.66
CA LEU A 669 -40.42 -4.27 10.59
C LEU A 669 -40.99 -5.51 9.89
N GLY A 670 -40.19 -6.58 9.80
CA GLY A 670 -40.61 -7.87 9.26
C GLY A 670 -41.12 -7.81 7.82
N ALA A 671 -40.24 -7.54 6.84
CA ALA A 671 -40.55 -7.90 5.46
C ALA A 671 -40.77 -9.44 5.39
N PRO A 672 -41.92 -9.93 4.91
CA PRO A 672 -42.25 -11.35 5.01
C PRO A 672 -41.35 -12.20 4.11
N ALA A 673 -40.86 -13.31 4.65
CA ALA A 673 -40.46 -14.44 3.83
C ALA A 673 -41.73 -15.05 3.23
N GLU A 674 -41.84 -15.09 1.90
CA GLU A 674 -42.96 -15.75 1.22
C GLU A 674 -42.82 -17.29 1.33
N VAL A 675 -43.36 -17.81 2.43
CA VAL A 675 -43.95 -19.16 2.59
C VAL A 675 -43.01 -20.35 2.31
N GLU A 676 -42.56 -21.00 3.40
CA GLU A 676 -43.29 -22.18 3.88
C GLU A 676 -43.68 -21.95 5.36
N GLU A 677 -44.90 -22.32 5.74
CA GLU A 677 -45.47 -22.03 7.06
C GLU A 677 -45.14 -23.10 8.09
N ALA A 678 -44.50 -22.71 9.21
CA ALA A 678 -44.48 -23.47 10.45
C ALA A 678 -44.30 -22.49 11.64
N GLU A 679 -45.44 -22.04 12.16
CA GLU A 679 -45.72 -21.58 13.54
C GLU A 679 -44.67 -20.69 14.27
N LEU A 680 -45.07 -19.44 14.50
CA LEU A 680 -44.50 -18.59 15.55
C LEU A 680 -45.21 -18.90 16.88
N ASP A 681 -44.48 -19.43 17.86
CA ASP A 681 -44.77 -19.20 19.28
C ASP A 681 -43.46 -18.92 20.03
N ASP A 682 -43.54 -18.24 21.15
CA ASP A 682 -42.41 -17.55 21.79
C ASP A 682 -41.93 -18.27 23.07
N LEU A 683 -40.69 -17.96 23.49
CA LEU A 683 -40.12 -18.26 24.82
C LEU A 683 -39.81 -19.74 25.21
N PHE A 684 -38.51 -20.07 25.09
CA PHE A 684 -37.75 -21.13 25.79
C PHE A 684 -37.86 -22.61 25.32
N LEU A 685 -36.79 -23.36 25.64
CA LEU A 685 -36.54 -24.78 25.36
C LEU A 685 -36.24 -25.14 23.89
N ASN A 686 -34.99 -24.90 23.47
CA ASN A 686 -34.43 -25.60 22.30
C ASN A 686 -34.48 -27.12 22.53
N ASP A 687 -35.18 -27.87 21.68
CA ASP A 687 -35.28 -29.33 21.81
C ASP A 687 -33.88 -29.98 21.60
N PRO A 688 -33.40 -30.82 22.55
CA PRO A 688 -32.11 -31.50 22.42
C PRO A 688 -32.02 -32.50 21.24
N GLU A 689 -33.11 -32.84 20.55
CA GLU A 689 -33.07 -33.62 19.30
C GLU A 689 -32.76 -32.77 18.05
N GLU A 690 -33.07 -31.47 18.05
CA GLU A 690 -32.79 -30.57 16.92
C GLU A 690 -31.31 -30.18 16.89
N LEU A 691 -30.74 -29.87 18.07
CA LEU A 691 -29.31 -29.58 18.27
C LEU A 691 -28.38 -30.75 17.91
N LYS A 692 -28.90 -31.95 17.65
CA LYS A 692 -28.13 -33.10 17.14
C LYS A 692 -28.00 -33.11 15.61
N LYS A 693 -28.79 -32.30 14.89
CA LYS A 693 -28.87 -32.29 13.42
C LYS A 693 -27.98 -31.22 12.77
N ASP A 694 -27.72 -30.08 13.44
CA ASP A 694 -26.81 -29.06 12.91
C ASP A 694 -25.36 -29.60 12.85
N PRO A 695 -24.72 -29.62 11.66
CA PRO A 695 -23.35 -30.09 11.54
C PRO A 695 -22.29 -29.21 12.23
N ASN A 696 -22.63 -28.11 12.92
CA ASN A 696 -21.66 -27.22 13.59
C ASN A 696 -21.71 -27.25 15.13
N THR A 697 -22.67 -27.93 15.76
CA THR A 697 -22.82 -28.00 17.22
C THR A 697 -21.68 -28.75 17.91
N CYS A 698 -21.42 -28.40 19.16
CA CYS A 698 -20.38 -29.00 19.99
C CYS A 698 -21.01 -29.79 21.15
N PHE A 699 -20.46 -30.97 21.48
CA PHE A 699 -20.95 -31.81 22.58
C PHE A 699 -20.02 -31.68 23.79
N PHE A 700 -20.56 -31.37 24.97
CA PHE A 700 -19.81 -31.15 26.21
C PHE A 700 -20.70 -31.44 27.42
N GLU A 701 -20.17 -32.04 28.50
CA GLU A 701 -20.93 -32.32 29.75
C GLU A 701 -22.32 -32.96 29.53
N ASN A 702 -22.43 -33.90 28.58
CA ASN A 702 -23.69 -34.53 28.13
C ASN A 702 -24.75 -33.61 27.49
N GLN A 703 -24.39 -32.37 27.16
CA GLN A 703 -25.26 -31.39 26.48
C GLN A 703 -24.73 -31.05 25.08
N TYR A 704 -25.64 -30.59 24.21
CA TYR A 704 -25.33 -30.11 22.86
C TYR A 704 -25.41 -28.58 22.85
N HIS A 705 -24.32 -27.94 22.45
CA HIS A 705 -24.17 -26.48 22.45
C HIS A 705 -24.14 -25.96 21.01
N ALA A 706 -24.95 -24.94 20.72
CA ALA A 706 -25.06 -24.31 19.41
C ALA A 706 -23.76 -23.59 19.02
N HIS A 707 -23.45 -23.49 17.72
CA HIS A 707 -22.28 -22.76 17.26
C HIS A 707 -22.37 -21.27 17.66
N GLY A 708 -21.38 -20.79 18.41
CA GLY A 708 -21.30 -19.42 18.95
C GLY A 708 -21.77 -19.29 20.39
N SER A 709 -22.48 -20.28 20.95
CA SER A 709 -22.89 -20.26 22.36
C SER A 709 -21.71 -20.33 23.32
N ARG A 710 -21.90 -19.76 24.52
CA ARG A 710 -20.94 -19.72 25.62
C ARG A 710 -21.60 -20.17 26.92
N TRP A 711 -20.86 -20.90 27.75
CA TRP A 711 -21.33 -21.41 29.04
C TRP A 711 -20.15 -21.58 30.02
N THR A 712 -20.45 -21.85 31.29
CA THR A 712 -19.45 -22.19 32.31
C THR A 712 -19.62 -23.65 32.71
N PRO A 713 -18.54 -24.46 32.84
CA PRO A 713 -18.66 -25.86 33.21
C PRO A 713 -19.35 -26.09 34.54
N ILE A 714 -20.06 -27.21 34.65
CA ILE A 714 -20.80 -27.59 35.87
C ILE A 714 -19.82 -27.97 36.99
N TYR A 715 -18.67 -28.56 36.65
CA TYR A 715 -17.64 -28.95 37.62
C TYR A 715 -16.68 -27.82 38.01
N ASP A 716 -16.60 -26.72 37.27
CA ASP A 716 -15.65 -25.63 37.55
C ASP A 716 -16.16 -24.24 37.11
N LYS A 717 -16.55 -23.42 38.11
CA LYS A 717 -17.00 -22.03 37.92
C LYS A 717 -15.89 -21.06 37.45
N CYS A 718 -14.63 -21.48 37.42
CA CYS A 718 -13.48 -20.70 36.97
C CYS A 718 -13.11 -20.91 35.49
N PHE A 719 -13.94 -21.59 34.69
CA PHE A 719 -13.77 -21.69 33.24
C PHE A 719 -14.97 -21.11 32.47
N THR A 720 -14.73 -20.65 31.24
CA THR A 720 -15.77 -20.30 30.28
C THR A 720 -15.51 -21.03 28.97
N CYS A 721 -16.47 -21.87 28.57
CA CYS A 721 -16.44 -22.64 27.34
C CYS A 721 -17.23 -21.96 26.22
N SER A 722 -16.83 -22.19 24.98
CA SER A 722 -17.51 -21.71 23.78
C SER A 722 -17.48 -22.75 22.66
N CYS A 723 -18.50 -22.75 21.80
CA CYS A 723 -18.63 -23.69 20.69
C CYS A 723 -18.25 -23.07 19.34
N GLN A 724 -17.14 -23.52 18.74
CA GLN A 724 -16.69 -23.07 17.43
C GLN A 724 -16.55 -24.24 16.44
N LYS A 725 -17.59 -24.45 15.61
CA LYS A 725 -17.65 -25.47 14.54
C LYS A 725 -17.24 -26.87 15.03
N ARG A 726 -18.06 -27.46 15.91
CA ARG A 726 -17.83 -28.69 16.69
C ARG A 726 -16.74 -28.65 17.76
N THR A 727 -15.76 -27.76 17.68
CA THR A 727 -14.71 -27.65 18.70
C THR A 727 -15.20 -26.87 19.91
N VAL A 728 -15.15 -27.50 21.10
CA VAL A 728 -15.31 -26.79 22.37
C VAL A 728 -13.97 -26.16 22.75
N ILE A 729 -13.97 -24.85 23.06
CA ILE A 729 -12.80 -24.13 23.54
C ILE A 729 -13.14 -23.56 24.91
N CYS A 730 -12.44 -24.02 25.96
CA CYS A 730 -12.66 -23.63 27.35
C CYS A 730 -11.45 -22.88 27.90
N ASP A 731 -11.62 -21.57 28.12
CA ASP A 731 -10.58 -20.70 28.68
C ASP A 731 -10.76 -20.53 30.20
N PRO A 732 -9.68 -20.52 30.99
CA PRO A 732 -9.74 -20.17 32.41
C PRO A 732 -10.03 -18.67 32.60
N VAL A 733 -10.86 -18.36 33.59
CA VAL A 733 -11.16 -16.99 34.03
C VAL A 733 -9.95 -16.43 34.77
N ILE A 734 -9.38 -15.34 34.24
CA ILE A 734 -8.16 -14.72 34.79
C ILE A 734 -8.57 -13.51 35.64
N CYS A 735 -8.39 -13.64 36.96
CA CYS A 735 -8.72 -12.59 37.92
C CYS A 735 -7.58 -11.54 38.03
N PRO A 736 -7.90 -10.25 38.18
CA PRO A 736 -6.90 -9.21 38.44
C PRO A 736 -6.37 -9.29 39.88
N GLU A 737 -5.14 -8.80 40.10
CA GLU A 737 -4.57 -8.67 41.45
C GLU A 737 -5.25 -7.53 42.21
N LEU A 738 -5.74 -7.81 43.43
CA LEU A 738 -6.40 -6.84 44.30
C LEU A 738 -5.44 -6.30 45.36
N THR A 739 -5.42 -4.98 45.54
CA THR A 739 -4.52 -4.25 46.47
C THR A 739 -5.18 -3.87 47.80
N CYS A 740 -6.39 -4.36 48.08
CA CYS A 740 -7.20 -4.01 49.24
C CYS A 740 -6.94 -4.90 50.47
N SER A 741 -7.13 -4.34 51.67
CA SER A 741 -6.76 -4.97 52.96
C SER A 741 -7.63 -6.17 53.37
N ARG A 742 -8.77 -6.36 52.71
CA ARG A 742 -9.69 -7.50 52.89
C ARG A 742 -10.38 -7.82 51.58
N THR A 743 -10.39 -9.11 51.25
CA THR A 743 -11.07 -9.66 50.08
C THR A 743 -12.12 -10.68 50.53
N ILE A 744 -13.24 -10.73 49.80
CA ILE A 744 -14.32 -11.71 49.94
C ILE A 744 -14.48 -12.39 48.58
N GLN A 745 -14.62 -13.71 48.55
CA GLN A 745 -14.90 -14.47 47.33
C GLN A 745 -16.35 -14.94 47.37
N PRO A 746 -17.25 -14.41 46.52
CA PRO A 746 -18.66 -14.84 46.48
C PRO A 746 -18.78 -16.27 45.92
N GLU A 747 -19.67 -17.09 46.49
CA GLU A 747 -19.78 -18.53 46.17
C GLU A 747 -20.16 -18.83 44.69
N ASP A 748 -20.64 -17.83 43.94
CA ASP A 748 -20.99 -17.90 42.52
C ASP A 748 -20.03 -17.15 41.58
N LYS A 749 -18.89 -16.64 42.06
CA LYS A 749 -17.90 -15.93 41.22
C LYS A 749 -16.50 -16.47 41.44
N CYS A 750 -15.80 -16.76 40.34
CA CYS A 750 -14.40 -17.23 40.38
C CYS A 750 -13.48 -16.24 41.10
N CYS A 751 -13.63 -14.93 40.84
CA CYS A 751 -12.76 -13.90 41.38
C CYS A 751 -13.25 -13.34 42.72
N ALA A 752 -12.31 -13.11 43.63
CA ALA A 752 -12.55 -12.33 44.85
C ALA A 752 -12.78 -10.84 44.53
N VAL A 753 -13.36 -10.12 45.50
CA VAL A 753 -13.71 -8.69 45.45
C VAL A 753 -13.35 -8.05 46.80
N CYS A 754 -13.14 -6.74 46.85
CA CYS A 754 -12.77 -6.02 48.09
C CYS A 754 -13.96 -5.80 49.05
N ASP A 755 -13.70 -5.84 50.36
CA ASP A 755 -14.68 -5.57 51.43
C ASP A 755 -14.66 -4.09 51.86
N GLU A 756 -15.50 -3.25 51.25
CA GLU A 756 -15.56 -1.80 51.52
C GLU A 756 -16.33 -1.43 52.80
N ARG A 757 -16.02 -2.06 53.95
CA ARG A 757 -16.75 -1.84 55.21
C ARG A 757 -15.87 -1.51 56.43
N ARG A 758 -15.27 -0.31 56.42
CA ARG A 758 -14.86 0.54 57.58
C ARG A 758 -14.16 1.81 57.06
N GLU A 759 -14.31 3.02 57.63
CA GLU A 759 -14.96 3.46 58.88
C GLU A 759 -15.81 4.72 58.66
N THR A 760 -16.95 4.87 59.35
CA THR A 760 -17.78 6.10 59.34
C THR A 760 -18.24 6.51 60.75
N LYS A 761 -17.75 7.67 61.21
CA LYS A 761 -18.16 8.43 62.42
C LYS A 761 -17.79 9.91 62.21
N ASP A 762 -18.60 10.92 62.56
CA ASP A 762 -19.92 10.93 63.20
C ASP A 762 -20.90 11.94 62.55
N ILE A 763 -22.09 11.45 62.20
CA ILE A 763 -23.43 12.05 62.41
C ILE A 763 -23.63 13.56 62.12
N LYS A 764 -24.33 13.86 61.01
CA LYS A 764 -25.72 14.38 61.02
C LYS A 764 -26.40 14.28 59.63
N ALA A 765 -27.65 13.81 59.63
CA ALA A 765 -28.53 13.56 58.48
C ALA A 765 -29.58 14.71 58.35
N PRO A 766 -30.49 14.77 57.35
CA PRO A 766 -30.89 13.80 56.30
C PRO A 766 -30.60 14.34 54.87
N GLU A 767 -30.99 13.77 53.71
CA GLU A 767 -32.25 13.15 53.28
C GLU A 767 -32.07 11.90 52.37
N THR A 768 -33.18 11.20 52.10
CA THR A 768 -33.25 9.91 51.41
C THR A 768 -33.02 10.02 49.90
N VAL A 769 -32.12 9.19 49.37
CA VAL A 769 -32.02 8.83 47.95
C VAL A 769 -32.04 7.31 47.87
N GLU A 770 -32.79 6.77 46.90
CA GLU A 770 -33.00 5.32 46.74
C GLU A 770 -31.79 4.64 46.07
N GLU A 771 -31.49 3.40 46.46
CA GLU A 771 -30.29 2.66 46.01
C GLU A 771 -30.40 2.22 44.53
N HIS A 772 -29.96 3.07 43.59
CA HIS A 772 -29.69 2.68 42.21
C HIS A 772 -28.23 2.21 42.08
N LEU A 773 -27.98 0.93 42.35
CA LEU A 773 -26.66 0.28 42.17
C LEU A 773 -26.48 -0.17 40.71
N GLU A 774 -26.38 0.79 39.80
CA GLU A 774 -26.23 0.54 38.35
C GLU A 774 -24.87 -0.09 38.01
N GLY A 775 -24.93 -1.29 37.41
CA GLY A 775 -23.75 -1.98 36.86
C GLY A 775 -23.48 -1.63 35.40
N CYS A 776 -22.24 -1.81 34.97
CA CYS A 776 -21.80 -1.55 33.60
C CYS A 776 -21.93 -2.82 32.74
N TYR A 777 -22.62 -2.75 31.60
CA TYR A 777 -22.64 -3.83 30.61
C TYR A 777 -21.38 -3.83 29.74
N PHE A 778 -20.86 -5.01 29.37
CA PHE A 778 -19.75 -5.12 28.42
C PHE A 778 -20.05 -6.09 27.27
N GLU A 779 -20.14 -5.54 26.06
CA GLU A 779 -20.55 -6.27 24.84
C GLU A 779 -19.60 -7.43 24.48
N GLY A 780 -18.30 -7.34 24.81
CA GLY A 780 -17.29 -8.35 24.45
C GLY A 780 -17.39 -9.66 25.23
N ASP A 781 -17.81 -9.62 26.50
CA ASP A 781 -18.06 -10.81 27.33
C ASP A 781 -19.55 -11.07 27.60
N GLN A 782 -20.43 -10.14 27.19
CA GLN A 782 -21.88 -10.16 27.31
C GLN A 782 -22.40 -10.21 28.76
N LYS A 783 -21.63 -9.71 29.74
CA LYS A 783 -21.98 -9.74 31.16
C LYS A 783 -22.16 -8.33 31.75
N MET A 784 -22.95 -8.27 32.83
CA MET A 784 -23.08 -7.10 33.71
C MET A 784 -22.00 -7.15 34.79
N HIS A 785 -21.22 -6.08 34.89
CA HIS A 785 -20.17 -5.89 35.90
C HIS A 785 -20.63 -4.88 36.94
N ALA A 786 -20.24 -5.06 38.20
CA ALA A 786 -20.77 -4.25 39.31
C ALA A 786 -19.96 -2.95 39.49
N PRO A 787 -20.53 -1.90 40.12
CA PRO A 787 -19.80 -0.72 40.56
C PRO A 787 -18.41 -1.04 41.13
N GLY A 788 -17.37 -0.43 40.57
CA GLY A 788 -15.99 -0.57 41.04
C GLY A 788 -15.27 -1.87 40.64
N THR A 789 -15.93 -2.89 40.08
CA THR A 789 -15.24 -4.13 39.71
C THR A 789 -14.30 -3.94 38.53
N THR A 790 -13.15 -4.62 38.58
CA THR A 790 -12.14 -4.68 37.52
C THR A 790 -12.07 -6.08 36.89
N TRP A 791 -11.80 -6.17 35.58
CA TRP A 791 -11.66 -7.44 34.86
C TRP A 791 -10.80 -7.31 33.60
N HIS A 792 -10.35 -8.45 33.06
CA HIS A 792 -9.77 -8.52 31.72
C HIS A 792 -10.86 -8.78 30.68
N PRO A 793 -10.97 -7.97 29.60
CA PRO A 793 -12.04 -8.13 28.61
C PRO A 793 -11.82 -9.36 27.73
N PHE A 794 -12.90 -10.11 27.47
CA PHE A 794 -12.92 -11.17 26.46
C PHE A 794 -13.29 -10.57 25.09
N VAL A 795 -12.61 -11.00 24.02
CA VAL A 795 -12.91 -10.56 22.65
C VAL A 795 -12.77 -11.73 21.67
N PRO A 796 -13.87 -12.27 21.10
CA PRO A 796 -13.79 -13.31 20.08
C PRO A 796 -13.09 -12.82 18.79
N PRO A 797 -12.29 -13.63 18.08
CA PRO A 797 -11.85 -15.01 18.39
C PRO A 797 -10.54 -15.08 19.22
N PHE A 798 -10.16 -14.01 19.92
CA PHE A 798 -8.84 -13.84 20.55
C PHE A 798 -8.76 -14.21 22.04
N GLY A 799 -9.89 -14.46 22.70
CA GLY A 799 -9.96 -14.85 24.11
C GLY A 799 -9.86 -13.67 25.09
N TYR A 800 -9.40 -13.93 26.32
CA TYR A 800 -9.18 -12.92 27.36
C TYR A 800 -7.92 -12.07 27.10
N ILE A 801 -8.09 -10.75 26.97
CA ILE A 801 -6.99 -9.81 26.71
C ILE A 801 -6.30 -9.42 28.04
N LYS A 802 -5.34 -10.24 28.48
CA LYS A 802 -4.45 -9.95 29.63
C LYS A 802 -3.70 -8.61 29.56
N CYS A 803 -3.69 -7.93 28.39
CA CYS A 803 -3.06 -6.61 28.20
C CYS A 803 -3.96 -5.41 28.53
N ALA A 804 -5.23 -5.59 28.84
CA ALA A 804 -6.13 -4.50 29.22
C ALA A 804 -6.88 -4.86 30.51
N VAL A 805 -7.07 -3.89 31.41
CA VAL A 805 -7.93 -4.01 32.58
C VAL A 805 -9.06 -3.00 32.41
N CYS A 806 -10.29 -3.49 32.39
CA CYS A 806 -11.51 -2.70 32.36
C CYS A 806 -12.04 -2.51 33.78
N THR A 807 -12.55 -1.32 34.07
CA THR A 807 -13.11 -0.92 35.37
C THR A 807 -14.50 -0.35 35.16
N CYS A 808 -15.49 -0.84 35.90
CA CYS A 808 -16.83 -0.26 35.91
C CYS A 808 -16.88 0.97 36.83
N LYS A 809 -17.08 2.17 36.27
CA LYS A 809 -17.20 3.40 37.04
C LYS A 809 -18.64 3.56 37.57
N GLY A 810 -18.84 3.14 38.82
CA GLY A 810 -20.15 3.04 39.48
C GLY A 810 -20.94 4.34 39.70
N SER A 811 -20.49 5.48 39.15
CA SER A 811 -21.22 6.75 39.14
C SER A 811 -21.51 7.27 37.72
N THR A 812 -21.16 6.53 36.67
CA THR A 812 -21.44 6.88 35.26
C THR A 812 -21.89 5.72 34.39
N GLY A 813 -21.88 4.48 34.88
CA GLY A 813 -22.22 3.27 34.09
C GLY A 813 -21.18 2.91 33.00
N GLU A 814 -20.14 3.71 32.83
CA GLU A 814 -19.14 3.53 31.78
C GLU A 814 -18.08 2.48 32.15
N VAL A 815 -17.74 1.64 31.16
CA VAL A 815 -16.59 0.73 31.22
C VAL A 815 -15.33 1.45 30.76
N HIS A 816 -14.41 1.70 31.69
CA HIS A 816 -13.13 2.37 31.42
C HIS A 816 -11.99 1.35 31.35
N CYS A 817 -11.45 1.10 30.15
CA CYS A 817 -10.38 0.12 29.94
C CYS A 817 -9.01 0.76 29.76
N GLU A 818 -8.06 0.42 30.63
CA GLU A 818 -6.66 0.87 30.55
C GLU A 818 -5.73 -0.27 30.13
N LYS A 819 -4.64 0.09 29.44
CA LYS A 819 -3.63 -0.89 29.01
C LYS A 819 -2.64 -1.16 30.15
N VAL A 820 -2.39 -2.43 30.44
CA VAL A 820 -1.45 -2.87 31.48
C VAL A 820 -0.04 -2.31 31.21
N THR A 821 0.45 -1.49 32.14
CA THR A 821 1.77 -0.86 32.11
C THR A 821 2.82 -1.83 32.65
N CYS A 822 3.61 -2.44 31.77
CA CYS A 822 4.63 -3.39 32.19
C CYS A 822 5.83 -2.71 32.88
N PRO A 823 6.43 -3.32 33.92
CA PRO A 823 7.63 -2.81 34.56
C PRO A 823 8.83 -2.79 33.60
N ILE A 824 9.78 -1.87 33.84
CA ILE A 824 10.98 -1.74 33.02
C ILE A 824 11.94 -2.87 33.35
N LEU A 825 12.17 -3.76 32.38
CA LEU A 825 13.04 -4.93 32.52
C LEU A 825 14.49 -4.57 32.15
N THR A 826 15.43 -4.93 33.01
CA THR A 826 16.87 -4.66 32.83
C THR A 826 17.65 -5.79 32.14
N CYS A 827 17.04 -6.96 31.95
CA CYS A 827 17.67 -8.07 31.23
C CYS A 827 17.68 -7.86 29.70
N SER A 828 18.70 -8.41 29.05
CA SER A 828 18.95 -8.25 27.60
C SER A 828 18.05 -9.09 26.69
N HIS A 829 17.41 -10.14 27.22
CA HIS A 829 16.51 -11.02 26.49
C HIS A 829 15.21 -11.31 27.28
N PRO A 830 14.32 -10.32 27.44
CA PRO A 830 13.06 -10.51 28.14
C PRO A 830 12.07 -11.36 27.31
N VAL A 831 11.52 -12.40 27.92
CA VAL A 831 10.65 -13.42 27.31
C VAL A 831 9.29 -13.46 28.00
N ARG A 832 8.23 -13.92 27.34
CA ARG A 832 6.94 -14.19 28.00
C ARG A 832 6.92 -15.65 28.47
N ARG A 833 6.43 -15.94 29.69
CA ARG A 833 6.31 -17.32 30.16
C ARG A 833 5.29 -18.13 29.34
N SER A 834 4.16 -17.53 28.97
CA SER A 834 3.22 -18.07 27.99
C SER A 834 3.00 -17.10 26.81
N PRO A 835 2.50 -17.56 25.65
CA PRO A 835 2.12 -16.68 24.55
C PRO A 835 1.05 -15.63 24.90
N SER A 836 0.24 -15.90 25.94
CA SER A 836 -0.91 -15.08 26.35
C SER A 836 -0.56 -13.89 27.23
N ASP A 837 0.59 -13.90 27.91
CA ASP A 837 0.90 -12.92 28.95
C ASP A 837 1.23 -11.54 28.36
N CYS A 838 0.73 -10.46 28.98
CA CYS A 838 0.99 -9.14 28.42
C CYS A 838 2.46 -8.74 28.54
N CYS A 839 2.97 -8.80 29.76
CA CYS A 839 4.33 -8.42 30.09
C CYS A 839 5.31 -9.55 29.80
N LYS A 840 6.56 -9.15 29.63
CA LYS A 840 7.70 -10.07 29.58
C LYS A 840 8.31 -10.15 30.98
N GLU A 841 9.08 -11.19 31.20
CA GLU A 841 9.89 -11.40 32.39
C GLU A 841 11.35 -11.64 32.00
N CYS A 842 12.23 -11.48 32.98
CA CYS A 842 13.58 -12.01 32.91
C CYS A 842 13.54 -13.44 33.50
N PRO A 843 14.09 -14.47 32.81
CA PRO A 843 14.11 -15.82 33.36
C PRO A 843 14.93 -15.87 34.65
N GLU A 844 14.42 -16.56 35.68
CA GLU A 844 15.07 -16.64 36.99
C GLU A 844 16.18 -17.70 37.02
N GLU A 845 17.36 -17.34 36.51
CA GLU A 845 18.62 -17.95 36.92
C GLU A 845 19.59 -16.85 37.41
N GLU A 846 20.46 -17.22 38.36
CA GLU A 846 21.47 -16.38 39.02
C GLU A 846 20.95 -15.17 39.84
N ARG A 847 20.25 -15.46 40.95
CA ARG A 847 20.26 -14.58 42.14
C ARG A 847 21.44 -14.91 43.05
N THR A 848 22.41 -14.00 43.19
CA THR A 848 23.39 -13.94 44.29
C THR A 848 23.60 -12.48 44.73
N PRO A 849 24.03 -12.21 45.99
CA PRO A 849 23.37 -11.16 46.76
C PRO A 849 24.08 -9.79 46.83
N ALA A 850 23.30 -8.82 47.32
CA ALA A 850 23.62 -7.42 47.60
C ALA A 850 25.06 -7.10 48.05
N GLY A 851 25.64 -6.05 47.44
CA GLY A 851 26.88 -5.43 47.90
C GLY A 851 27.19 -4.11 47.18
N LEU A 852 27.09 -3.00 47.93
CA LEU A 852 27.58 -1.65 47.63
C LEU A 852 26.89 -0.84 46.51
N GLU A 853 26.25 0.24 46.94
CA GLU A 853 25.94 1.42 46.11
C GLU A 853 27.25 2.12 45.69
N HIS A 854 27.28 2.71 44.49
CA HIS A 854 28.17 3.85 44.18
C HIS A 854 27.52 4.80 43.18
N THR A 855 26.84 5.80 43.73
CA THR A 855 26.70 7.20 43.27
C THR A 855 26.94 7.55 41.79
N ASP A 856 25.97 8.25 41.21
CA ASP A 856 26.21 9.18 40.08
C ASP A 856 27.33 10.17 40.41
N MET A 857 28.41 10.17 39.63
CA MET A 857 29.29 11.33 39.42
C MET A 857 29.81 11.35 38.00
N MET A 858 29.78 12.52 37.35
CA MET A 858 30.36 12.71 36.02
C MET A 858 31.84 13.06 36.11
N GLN A 859 32.74 12.18 35.60
CA GLN A 859 34.03 12.58 35.03
C GLN A 859 34.66 11.45 34.18
N ALA A 860 35.82 11.73 33.57
CA ALA A 860 36.38 10.97 32.44
C ALA A 860 37.34 9.82 32.82
N ASP A 861 37.69 9.02 31.81
CA ASP A 861 38.79 8.04 31.77
C ASP A 861 38.78 6.90 32.82
N GLY A 862 37.70 6.11 32.81
CA GLY A 862 37.74 4.71 33.24
C GLY A 862 38.42 3.79 32.19
N PRO A 863 39.08 2.69 32.61
CA PRO A 863 39.76 1.78 31.68
C PRO A 863 38.75 1.06 30.77
N ARG A 864 38.91 1.21 29.46
CA ARG A 864 37.98 0.64 28.47
C ARG A 864 38.17 -0.88 28.33
N TYR A 865 37.15 -1.63 28.70
CA TYR A 865 37.02 -3.06 28.41
C TYR A 865 36.84 -3.29 26.90
N CYS A 866 37.42 -4.37 26.38
CA CYS A 866 37.23 -4.79 25.00
C CYS A 866 36.09 -5.80 24.91
N LYS A 867 35.11 -5.56 24.04
CA LYS A 867 34.01 -6.51 23.78
C LYS A 867 34.33 -7.41 22.59
N PHE A 868 34.28 -8.72 22.77
CA PHE A 868 34.44 -9.69 21.68
C PHE A 868 33.32 -10.75 21.75
N GLY A 869 32.45 -10.76 20.73
CA GLY A 869 31.22 -11.55 20.75
C GLY A 869 30.28 -11.13 21.88
N LYS A 870 29.91 -12.08 22.76
CA LYS A 870 29.14 -11.81 23.99
C LYS A 870 30.03 -11.45 25.20
N ASN A 871 31.34 -11.68 25.11
CA ASN A 871 32.26 -11.58 26.24
C ASN A 871 32.92 -10.20 26.32
N PHE A 872 33.33 -9.81 27.52
CA PHE A 872 34.08 -8.59 27.80
C PHE A 872 35.41 -8.96 28.45
N TYR A 873 36.48 -8.31 27.99
CA TYR A 873 37.86 -8.57 28.38
C TYR A 873 38.49 -7.27 28.91
N GLN A 874 39.27 -7.37 29.99
CA GLN A 874 39.97 -6.24 30.59
C GLN A 874 41.17 -5.84 29.74
N ASN A 875 41.68 -4.62 29.92
CA ASN A 875 42.87 -4.16 29.21
C ASN A 875 44.06 -5.10 29.47
N SER A 876 44.78 -5.51 28.43
CA SER A 876 45.83 -6.54 28.38
C SER A 876 45.44 -8.01 28.59
N ASP A 877 44.16 -8.36 28.82
CA ASP A 877 43.71 -9.76 28.75
C ASP A 877 44.01 -10.35 27.36
N SER A 878 44.35 -11.65 27.29
CA SER A 878 44.49 -12.38 26.02
C SER A 878 43.74 -13.72 26.01
N TRP A 879 43.09 -14.04 24.90
CA TRP A 879 42.20 -15.19 24.72
C TRP A 879 42.21 -15.69 23.27
N HIS A 880 41.87 -16.97 23.06
CA HIS A 880 41.53 -17.47 21.72
C HIS A 880 40.04 -17.24 21.43
N PRO A 881 39.65 -16.78 20.23
CA PRO A 881 38.25 -16.52 19.92
C PRO A 881 37.47 -17.82 19.74
N TRP A 882 36.31 -17.95 20.39
CA TRP A 882 35.40 -19.09 20.24
C TRP A 882 34.32 -18.78 19.19
N VAL A 883 34.08 -19.72 18.28
CA VAL A 883 33.14 -19.57 17.17
C VAL A 883 32.06 -20.66 17.23
N PRO A 884 30.76 -20.32 17.19
CA PRO A 884 29.68 -21.32 17.11
C PRO A 884 29.91 -22.31 15.96
N LEU A 885 29.58 -23.59 16.20
CA LEU A 885 29.81 -24.72 15.29
C LEU A 885 31.29 -25.14 15.06
N VAL A 886 32.29 -24.38 15.53
CA VAL A 886 33.72 -24.68 15.27
C VAL A 886 34.58 -24.74 16.55
N GLY A 887 34.19 -24.07 17.63
CA GLY A 887 34.88 -24.11 18.93
C GLY A 887 35.96 -23.04 19.11
N GLU A 888 36.92 -23.30 20.00
CA GLU A 888 38.00 -22.38 20.36
C GLU A 888 39.12 -22.35 19.30
N MET A 889 39.34 -21.21 18.65
CA MET A 889 40.33 -21.06 17.58
C MET A 889 41.77 -20.85 18.11
N LYS A 890 42.37 -21.91 18.67
CA LYS A 890 43.74 -21.93 19.26
C LYS A 890 44.90 -21.50 18.34
N CYS A 891 44.62 -21.16 17.08
CA CYS A 891 45.58 -20.54 16.16
C CYS A 891 45.61 -19.00 16.19
N ILE A 892 44.63 -18.34 16.80
CA ILE A 892 44.47 -16.88 16.82
C ILE A 892 44.49 -16.44 18.27
N ASN A 893 45.52 -15.69 18.69
CA ASN A 893 45.52 -15.05 19.98
C ASN A 893 44.96 -13.63 19.83
N CYS A 894 43.85 -13.34 20.49
CA CYS A 894 43.31 -12.01 20.66
C CYS A 894 43.78 -11.43 21.99
N TRP A 895 43.98 -10.12 22.06
CA TRP A 895 44.15 -9.40 23.31
C TRP A 895 43.44 -8.06 23.28
N CYS A 896 43.19 -7.52 24.47
CA CYS A 896 42.59 -6.21 24.64
C CYS A 896 43.67 -5.14 24.75
N ASP A 897 43.52 -4.05 23.99
CA ASP A 897 44.42 -2.90 24.02
C ASP A 897 43.61 -1.60 24.08
N HIS A 898 43.51 -1.04 25.29
CA HIS A 898 42.77 0.18 25.64
C HIS A 898 41.35 0.29 25.06
N GLY A 899 40.60 -0.82 25.09
CA GLY A 899 39.23 -0.92 24.60
C GLY A 899 39.09 -1.42 23.16
N VAL A 900 40.20 -1.64 22.45
CA VAL A 900 40.22 -2.22 21.10
C VAL A 900 40.73 -3.66 21.14
N THR A 901 39.94 -4.60 20.63
CA THR A 901 40.38 -6.00 20.43
C THR A 901 41.41 -6.08 19.30
N LYS A 902 42.62 -6.54 19.58
CA LYS A 902 43.65 -6.85 18.57
C LYS A 902 43.83 -8.35 18.50
N CYS A 903 43.77 -8.95 17.31
CA CYS A 903 43.91 -10.39 17.13
C CYS A 903 45.01 -10.70 16.13
N GLN A 904 45.93 -11.60 16.49
CA GLN A 904 47.01 -12.06 15.62
C GLN A 904 46.99 -13.59 15.50
N ARG A 905 47.01 -14.06 14.26
CA ARG A 905 47.15 -15.49 13.95
C ARG A 905 48.62 -15.88 14.08
N LYS A 906 48.92 -16.99 14.76
CA LYS A 906 50.28 -17.56 14.74
C LYS A 906 50.63 -17.97 13.31
N GLN A 907 51.73 -17.43 12.78
CA GLN A 907 52.34 -17.91 11.55
C GLN A 907 53.19 -19.14 11.89
N CYS A 908 52.98 -20.22 11.14
CA CYS A 908 53.74 -21.46 11.27
C CYS A 908 54.91 -21.47 10.26
N PRO A 909 56.08 -22.05 10.59
CA PRO A 909 57.13 -22.31 9.61
C PRO A 909 56.63 -23.19 8.47
N VAL A 910 57.11 -22.97 7.25
CA VAL A 910 56.84 -23.85 6.11
C VAL A 910 57.78 -25.05 6.19
N MET A 911 57.24 -26.22 6.51
CA MET A 911 58.01 -27.47 6.67
C MET A 911 57.98 -28.30 5.38
N THR A 912 59.14 -28.78 4.94
CA THR A 912 59.30 -29.58 3.71
C THR A 912 59.47 -31.07 4.01
N CYS A 913 58.64 -31.62 4.91
CA CYS A 913 58.64 -33.04 5.27
C CYS A 913 57.48 -33.79 4.59
N SER A 914 57.70 -35.06 4.25
CA SER A 914 56.79 -35.88 3.46
C SER A 914 55.58 -36.42 4.24
N ASN A 915 55.67 -36.49 5.58
CA ASN A 915 54.62 -37.05 6.42
C ASN A 915 54.24 -36.06 7.54
N ILE A 916 53.22 -35.25 7.28
CA ILE A 916 52.74 -34.19 8.17
C ILE A 916 51.60 -34.72 9.03
N THR A 917 51.73 -34.60 10.35
CA THR A 917 50.68 -34.90 11.32
C THR A 917 50.24 -33.64 12.07
N ARG A 918 49.00 -33.64 12.55
CA ARG A 918 48.43 -32.53 13.31
C ARG A 918 47.59 -33.08 14.45
N THR A 919 47.99 -32.80 15.68
CA THR A 919 47.26 -33.16 16.89
C THR A 919 46.15 -32.14 17.15
N GLU A 920 44.99 -32.58 17.67
CA GLU A 920 43.79 -31.73 17.83
C GLU A 920 43.97 -30.56 18.81
N SER A 921 45.10 -30.49 19.52
CA SER A 921 45.46 -29.45 20.48
C SER A 921 46.46 -28.42 19.97
N SER A 922 47.12 -28.62 18.82
CA SER A 922 48.18 -27.73 18.31
C SER A 922 47.77 -26.92 17.07
N CYS A 923 48.27 -25.68 16.96
CA CYS A 923 47.96 -24.84 15.81
C CYS A 923 48.76 -25.25 14.55
N CYS A 924 50.05 -25.53 14.70
CA CYS A 924 50.96 -25.78 13.58
C CYS A 924 51.13 -27.29 13.31
N PRO A 925 51.31 -27.70 12.05
CA PRO A 925 51.63 -29.08 11.69
C PRO A 925 53.02 -29.49 12.20
N GLU A 926 53.17 -30.75 12.58
CA GLU A 926 54.41 -31.37 13.05
C GLU A 926 54.74 -32.60 12.17
N CYS A 927 56.01 -32.77 11.79
CA CYS A 927 56.46 -33.93 11.02
C CYS A 927 56.39 -35.19 11.89
N ALA A 928 55.77 -36.27 11.39
CA ALA A 928 55.48 -37.47 12.18
C ALA A 928 56.75 -38.09 12.80
N ASP A 929 57.86 -38.02 12.07
CA ASP A 929 59.12 -38.73 12.34
C ASP A 929 59.94 -38.15 13.51
N GLN A 930 59.43 -37.12 14.22
CA GLN A 930 60.07 -36.58 15.43
C GLN A 930 59.46 -37.08 16.75
N LYS A 931 58.47 -38.00 16.70
CA LYS A 931 57.82 -38.52 17.91
C LYS A 931 58.63 -39.55 18.72
N GLU A 932 59.70 -40.12 18.17
CA GLU A 932 60.48 -41.15 18.90
C GLU A 932 61.62 -40.59 19.78
N GLU A 933 62.07 -39.34 19.58
CA GLU A 933 63.12 -38.75 20.45
C GLU A 933 62.57 -37.95 21.64
N ALA A 934 61.33 -37.44 21.57
CA ALA A 934 60.75 -36.60 22.62
C ALA A 934 60.39 -37.36 23.91
N ASP A 935 59.98 -38.63 23.78
CA ASP A 935 59.55 -39.47 24.92
C ASP A 935 60.73 -39.97 25.79
N LEU A 936 61.97 -39.60 25.44
CA LEU A 936 63.19 -40.00 26.14
C LEU A 936 63.75 -38.97 27.12
N MET A 937 63.19 -37.75 27.21
CA MET A 937 63.66 -36.69 28.14
C MET A 937 62.71 -36.39 29.32
N THR A 938 61.54 -37.01 29.42
CA THR A 938 60.57 -36.80 30.52
C THR A 938 60.87 -37.61 31.80
N LYS A 939 62.16 -37.74 32.16
CA LYS A 939 62.67 -38.37 33.40
C LYS A 939 63.92 -37.57 33.86
N THR A 940 64.13 -37.14 35.11
CA THR A 940 63.48 -37.45 36.41
C THR A 940 63.52 -36.19 37.36
N PRO A 941 63.41 -36.19 38.73
CA PRO A 941 62.43 -35.28 39.35
C PRO A 941 62.95 -34.26 40.41
N GLY A 942 62.16 -33.18 40.58
CA GLY A 942 61.56 -32.87 41.88
C GLY A 942 62.08 -31.70 42.75
N LYS A 943 61.35 -31.52 43.86
CA LYS A 943 61.58 -30.64 45.04
C LYS A 943 61.43 -29.12 44.89
N ARG A 944 60.39 -28.62 45.57
CA ARG A 944 60.25 -27.32 46.27
C ARG A 944 61.52 -26.48 46.40
N ARG A 945 61.39 -25.17 46.15
CA ARG A 945 61.98 -24.12 47.01
C ARG A 945 61.05 -22.92 47.15
N THR A 946 60.99 -22.38 48.36
CA THR A 946 60.32 -21.13 48.74
C THR A 946 61.37 -20.06 49.07
N TRP A 947 60.89 -18.82 49.23
CA TRP A 947 61.55 -17.63 49.82
C TRP A 947 62.33 -16.67 48.91
N ARG A 948 61.89 -15.39 48.99
CA ARG A 948 62.63 -14.12 48.82
C ARG A 948 63.15 -13.82 47.40
N GLN A 949 63.11 -12.57 46.94
CA GLN A 949 62.86 -11.31 47.68
C GLN A 949 61.42 -10.82 47.61
#